data_AF-A0A928M515-F1
#
_entry.id   AF-A0A928M515-F1
#
_cell.length_a   1.000
_cell.length_b   1.000
_cell.length_c   1.000
_cell.angle_alpha   90.00
_cell.angle_beta   90.00
_cell.angle_gamma   90.00
#
_symmetry.space_group_name_H-M   'P 1'
#
loop_
_entity.id
_entity.type
_entity.pdbx_description
1 polymer ?
#
loop_
_entity_poly.entity_id
_entity_poly.type
_entity_poly.pdbx_seq_one_letter_code
_entity_poly.pdbx_strand_id
1 'polypeptide(L)'
;MSKITVKTSEKRFPIAPDLYGIFFEDISHAGDGGIYPEMLRNRSFEDSLLPEGCVTNDGGKTFVSPTGWIDEFNGGEGMNNWVEKNQIVPTPVPAWYTENAEMTLDAENTLNAKRKVSLKVDFQPGGRIRNIGYAGVPQHAGKAYHFYVFLKTEKPVTLDITIEEDGVVLSSAEIEAKGNGWVRYDCSLVGTKTTGNAAFYITCREGGTVRFGFSSLMPADTFNGHGLRRDLVEKLRDMNPAFLRFPGGCIVEGFTKETAMYFRNVVGPVWERPSHWLLWHYRATNGLGFHEYLQLCEDLNLSPLYVCNCGMTCQGRGPYYYNDEEQEDMIQDTLNAIEYAVGPADSEWGSLRAKMGHEAPFGLEYLEIGNENSGPEYERRYNLVRDAVLARYPNLKIIANDRGRDEKLKTDIADDHYYNMPEFFAENYDMYKDYDRNEPDIFVGEFAVNQTYEGQLRAAISEAMYMVGMERNQDVVKLASYAPLFEHVNFSSWYPNLLIYDNYRSYTIPTYYAWRLFGGSRGKDVVESSEEFRKIYLKLAGLPAITGDYGMRYRGAKWNGEAVAATHEVFGKLVAEGEDLVLTEVPPKRVRPFKLPSLVAMGEDVEAKAGTFEVEVLADGGREVGVGILCAPKPLSFYDRNNPNPVDPWEMRFLEMFRWVIRDGKSCVLRGMRGTAISEEKEVKLLDGQYNKLSYIVKQPYVELYLNGELIDTVELPHYQSMCSVVTDTEDEIIIKAVNFDDVADDIEITLDCDVASEYTVGLLTGNAEDENTIENPDNVHDVLLNKTGAARTFTYTAPALSVNILTLKKA
;
A
#
# COMPACT_ATOMS: atom_id res chain seq x y z
N MET A 1 -34.94 12.63 7.00
CA MET A 1 -34.21 13.69 6.29
C MET A 1 -32.97 13.93 7.11
N SER A 2 -31.82 13.71 6.47
CA SER A 2 -30.52 13.91 7.08
C SER A 2 -30.25 15.39 7.30
N LYS A 3 -29.36 15.73 8.24
CA LYS A 3 -29.05 17.14 8.53
C LYS A 3 -27.56 17.38 8.73
N ILE A 4 -27.11 18.56 8.31
CA ILE A 4 -25.81 19.11 8.65
C ILE A 4 -26.04 20.53 9.18
N THR A 5 -25.57 20.81 10.41
CA THR A 5 -25.55 22.16 10.97
C THR A 5 -24.11 22.62 11.09
N VAL A 6 -23.81 23.78 10.50
CA VAL A 6 -22.46 24.36 10.40
C VAL A 6 -22.38 25.64 11.20
N LYS A 7 -21.31 25.78 11.98
CA LYS A 7 -21.00 27.00 12.73
C LYS A 7 -19.64 27.57 12.31
N THR A 8 -19.63 28.35 11.24
CA THR A 8 -18.41 28.98 10.71
C THR A 8 -17.72 29.92 11.70
N SER A 9 -18.46 30.46 12.67
CA SER A 9 -17.93 31.27 13.77
C SER A 9 -17.17 30.48 14.84
N GLU A 10 -17.35 29.16 14.93
CA GLU A 10 -16.68 28.28 15.89
C GLU A 10 -15.55 27.53 15.16
N LYS A 11 -14.34 28.09 15.16
CA LYS A 11 -13.13 27.41 14.64
C LYS A 11 -12.67 26.34 15.61
N ARG A 12 -12.41 25.13 15.11
CA ARG A 12 -11.80 24.04 15.89
C ARG A 12 -10.28 24.14 15.85
N PHE A 13 -9.69 24.14 14.65
CA PHE A 13 -8.24 24.22 14.43
C PHE A 13 -7.90 24.51 12.95
N PRO A 14 -6.70 25.03 12.65
CA PRO A 14 -6.20 25.13 11.28
C PRO A 14 -6.09 23.76 10.62
N ILE A 15 -6.27 23.70 9.30
CA ILE A 15 -6.02 22.46 8.54
C ILE A 15 -4.54 22.05 8.61
N ALA A 16 -4.26 20.76 8.50
CA ALA A 16 -2.89 20.26 8.32
C ALA A 16 -2.44 20.53 6.87
N PRO A 17 -1.36 21.29 6.62
CA PRO A 17 -0.95 21.66 5.27
C PRO A 17 -0.60 20.44 4.42
N ASP A 18 0.04 19.45 5.03
CA ASP A 18 0.58 18.27 4.34
C ASP A 18 -0.36 17.05 4.42
N LEU A 19 -1.67 17.24 4.69
CA LEU A 19 -2.55 16.10 4.97
C LEU A 19 -2.58 15.04 3.86
N TYR A 20 -2.70 15.44 2.59
CA TYR A 20 -2.81 14.50 1.48
C TYR A 20 -1.52 14.48 0.68
N GLY A 21 -0.93 13.30 0.53
CA GLY A 21 0.29 13.13 -0.24
C GLY A 21 0.33 11.83 -1.00
N ILE A 22 1.55 11.49 -1.42
CA ILE A 22 1.85 10.34 -2.26
C ILE A 22 2.73 9.38 -1.47
N PHE A 23 2.38 8.11 -1.50
CA PHE A 23 3.28 7.01 -1.13
C PHE A 23 3.91 6.44 -2.42
N PHE A 24 5.22 6.22 -2.43
CA PHE A 24 5.89 5.59 -3.57
C PHE A 24 6.85 4.50 -3.13
N GLU A 25 6.59 3.29 -3.63
CA GLU A 25 7.53 2.16 -3.66
C GLU A 25 7.64 1.57 -5.06
N ASP A 26 8.79 1.00 -5.40
CA ASP A 26 8.96 0.28 -6.66
C ASP A 26 8.33 -1.13 -6.54
N ILE A 27 7.01 -1.19 -6.71
CA ILE A 27 6.19 -2.40 -6.77
C ILE A 27 5.47 -2.44 -8.12
N SER A 28 5.22 -3.63 -8.67
CA SER A 28 4.49 -3.78 -9.93
C SER A 28 5.06 -2.92 -11.09
N HIS A 29 6.39 -2.76 -11.12
CA HIS A 29 7.11 -1.89 -12.06
C HIS A 29 6.80 -0.39 -11.95
N ALA A 30 6.40 0.11 -10.78
CA ALA A 30 6.09 1.52 -10.50
C ALA A 30 7.25 2.48 -10.83
N GLY A 31 8.49 2.09 -10.53
CA GLY A 31 9.70 2.81 -10.88
C GLY A 31 10.18 2.43 -12.28
N ASP A 32 10.99 1.37 -12.37
CA ASP A 32 11.55 0.87 -13.63
C ASP A 32 10.46 0.29 -14.55
N GLY A 33 10.21 0.97 -15.68
CA GLY A 33 9.11 0.66 -16.60
C GLY A 33 7.82 1.45 -16.32
N GLY A 34 7.81 2.24 -15.24
CA GLY A 34 6.69 3.07 -14.82
C GLY A 34 6.97 4.55 -14.92
N ILE A 35 7.02 5.23 -13.78
CA ILE A 35 7.28 6.69 -13.73
C ILE A 35 8.68 7.03 -14.24
N TYR A 36 9.62 6.09 -14.19
CA TYR A 36 10.92 6.20 -14.85
C TYR A 36 10.82 5.60 -16.26
N PRO A 37 10.81 6.43 -17.32
CA PRO A 37 10.43 6.04 -18.68
C PRO A 37 11.58 5.41 -19.47
N GLU A 38 12.51 4.72 -18.80
CA GLU A 38 13.47 3.87 -19.49
C GLU A 38 12.73 2.77 -20.24
N MET A 39 13.04 2.61 -21.53
CA MET A 39 12.32 1.68 -22.39
C MET A 39 13.02 0.33 -22.53
N LEU A 40 14.30 0.22 -22.17
CA LEU A 40 15.04 -1.03 -22.20
C LEU A 40 14.95 -1.72 -20.84
N ARG A 41 14.23 -2.85 -20.80
CA ARG A 41 14.29 -3.75 -19.65
C ARG A 41 15.64 -4.44 -19.59
N ASN A 42 16.15 -4.72 -18.39
CA ASN A 42 17.45 -5.36 -18.18
C ASN A 42 18.60 -4.63 -18.90
N ARG A 43 18.61 -3.29 -18.82
CA ARG A 43 19.57 -2.43 -19.53
C ARG A 43 21.03 -2.56 -19.06
N SER A 44 21.23 -3.19 -17.89
CA SER A 44 22.54 -3.54 -17.31
C SER A 44 22.88 -5.03 -17.43
N PHE A 45 22.00 -5.86 -18.01
CA PHE A 45 22.21 -7.30 -18.25
C PHE A 45 22.35 -8.15 -16.97
N GLU A 46 21.82 -7.67 -15.84
CA GLU A 46 22.00 -8.26 -14.51
C GLU A 46 20.76 -9.00 -13.99
N ASP A 47 19.62 -8.97 -14.68
CA ASP A 47 18.34 -9.54 -14.18
C ASP A 47 18.43 -11.03 -13.85
N SER A 48 19.21 -11.82 -14.61
CA SER A 48 19.40 -13.25 -14.35
C SER A 48 20.42 -13.55 -13.25
N LEU A 49 21.08 -12.54 -12.69
CA LEU A 49 21.99 -12.73 -11.57
C LEU A 49 21.19 -12.95 -10.29
N LEU A 50 21.54 -14.01 -9.57
CA LEU A 50 20.93 -14.30 -8.28
C LEU A 50 21.19 -13.19 -7.26
N PRO A 51 20.20 -12.88 -6.41
CA PRO A 51 20.45 -12.06 -5.23
C PRO A 51 21.51 -12.73 -4.35
N GLU A 52 22.29 -11.91 -3.64
CA GLU A 52 23.42 -12.40 -2.86
C GLU A 52 22.96 -13.34 -1.74
N GLY A 53 23.71 -14.42 -1.51
CA GLY A 53 23.37 -15.44 -0.52
C GLY A 53 22.18 -16.35 -0.88
N CYS A 54 21.45 -16.09 -1.98
CA CYS A 54 20.30 -16.90 -2.36
C CYS A 54 20.69 -18.14 -3.18
N VAL A 55 19.86 -19.18 -3.11
CA VAL A 55 20.06 -20.44 -3.84
C VAL A 55 18.83 -20.75 -4.70
N THR A 56 19.05 -21.02 -6.00
CA THR A 56 17.97 -21.41 -6.92
C THR A 56 17.46 -22.82 -6.67
N ASN A 57 16.16 -23.01 -6.85
CA ASN A 57 15.52 -24.32 -6.91
C ASN A 57 14.69 -24.45 -8.20
N ASP A 58 14.11 -25.63 -8.42
CA ASP A 58 13.14 -25.88 -9.50
C ASP A 58 13.61 -25.47 -10.91
N GLY A 59 14.91 -25.66 -11.19
CA GLY A 59 15.50 -25.31 -12.48
C GLY A 59 15.62 -23.80 -12.72
N GLY A 60 15.69 -22.98 -11.65
CA GLY A 60 15.79 -21.52 -11.74
C GLY A 60 14.45 -20.79 -11.70
N LYS A 61 13.34 -21.50 -11.42
CA LYS A 61 12.02 -20.89 -11.27
C LYS A 61 11.85 -20.15 -9.96
N THR A 62 12.48 -20.62 -8.89
CA THR A 62 12.41 -20.02 -7.55
C THR A 62 13.79 -19.86 -6.96
N PHE A 63 13.94 -19.00 -5.96
CA PHE A 63 15.11 -18.99 -5.07
C PHE A 63 14.69 -19.07 -3.60
N VAL A 64 15.62 -19.51 -2.76
CA VAL A 64 15.52 -19.45 -1.29
C VAL A 64 16.57 -18.48 -0.77
N SER A 65 16.14 -17.51 0.04
CA SER A 65 17.02 -16.56 0.73
C SER A 65 17.72 -17.19 1.95
N PRO A 66 18.78 -16.56 2.49
CA PRO A 66 19.45 -17.05 3.71
C PRO A 66 18.53 -17.20 4.93
N THR A 67 17.44 -16.42 5.01
CA THR A 67 16.45 -16.46 6.09
C THR A 67 15.34 -17.49 5.83
N GLY A 68 15.36 -18.18 4.69
CA GLY A 68 14.43 -19.23 4.32
C GLY A 68 13.18 -18.77 3.57
N TRP A 69 13.08 -17.48 3.20
CA TRP A 69 12.01 -17.01 2.33
C TRP A 69 12.20 -17.53 0.91
N ILE A 70 11.11 -18.04 0.33
CA ILE A 70 11.04 -18.55 -1.05
C ILE A 70 10.37 -17.48 -1.90
N ASP A 71 11.00 -17.15 -3.02
CA ASP A 71 10.47 -16.21 -3.99
C ASP A 71 10.50 -16.78 -5.42
N GLU A 72 9.63 -16.26 -6.28
CA GLU A 72 9.60 -16.56 -7.71
C GLU A 72 10.68 -15.75 -8.45
N PHE A 73 11.43 -16.42 -9.31
CA PHE A 73 12.60 -15.87 -9.98
C PHE A 73 12.51 -15.98 -11.50
N ASN A 74 12.12 -17.16 -12.00
CA ASN A 74 12.05 -17.48 -13.42
C ASN A 74 13.28 -17.01 -14.24
N GLY A 75 14.48 -17.28 -13.74
CA GLY A 75 15.73 -16.88 -14.39
C GLY A 75 15.93 -15.35 -14.47
N GLY A 76 15.25 -14.58 -13.62
CA GLY A 76 15.24 -13.12 -13.63
C GLY A 76 14.00 -12.50 -14.28
N GLU A 77 13.09 -13.31 -14.82
CA GLU A 77 11.85 -12.80 -15.43
C GLU A 77 10.78 -12.41 -14.40
N GLY A 78 10.89 -12.90 -13.17
CA GLY A 78 10.01 -12.58 -12.04
C GLY A 78 8.93 -13.65 -11.81
N MET A 79 7.68 -13.23 -11.59
CA MET A 79 6.58 -14.14 -11.24
C MET A 79 6.14 -15.04 -12.41
N ASN A 80 5.66 -16.24 -12.08
CA ASN A 80 5.12 -17.24 -12.99
C ASN A 80 3.95 -16.68 -13.81
N ASN A 81 3.04 -15.96 -13.16
CA ASN A 81 1.89 -15.35 -13.83
C ASN A 81 2.33 -14.29 -14.86
N TRP A 82 3.44 -13.57 -14.65
CA TRP A 82 3.98 -12.61 -15.62
C TRP A 82 4.54 -13.32 -16.83
N VAL A 83 5.31 -14.39 -16.63
CA VAL A 83 5.86 -15.22 -17.71
C VAL A 83 4.73 -15.81 -18.55
N GLU A 84 3.72 -16.39 -17.91
CA GLU A 84 2.57 -17.03 -18.57
C GLU A 84 1.69 -16.02 -19.30
N LYS A 85 1.26 -14.95 -18.62
CA LYS A 85 0.37 -13.91 -19.17
C LYS A 85 0.98 -13.22 -20.39
N ASN A 86 2.27 -12.90 -20.32
CA ASN A 86 2.97 -12.17 -21.38
C ASN A 86 3.62 -13.10 -22.42
N GLN A 87 3.47 -14.42 -22.28
CA GLN A 87 4.07 -15.42 -23.16
C GLN A 87 5.59 -15.22 -23.33
N ILE A 88 6.28 -14.93 -22.21
CA ILE A 88 7.71 -14.61 -22.23
C ILE A 88 8.50 -15.85 -22.67
N VAL A 89 9.22 -15.71 -23.77
CA VAL A 89 10.08 -16.78 -24.29
C VAL A 89 11.33 -16.87 -23.41
N PRO A 90 11.72 -18.06 -22.92
CA PRO A 90 12.93 -18.22 -22.12
C PRO A 90 14.20 -17.73 -22.83
N THR A 91 15.05 -17.05 -22.09
CA THR A 91 16.33 -16.52 -22.56
C THR A 91 17.35 -16.49 -21.41
N PRO A 92 18.67 -16.70 -21.65
CA PRO A 92 19.68 -16.58 -20.60
C PRO A 92 19.90 -15.14 -20.11
N VAL A 93 19.42 -14.14 -20.85
CA VAL A 93 19.52 -12.72 -20.52
C VAL A 93 18.10 -12.15 -20.62
N PRO A 94 17.36 -12.02 -19.50
CA PRO A 94 15.96 -11.61 -19.49
C PRO A 94 15.67 -10.39 -20.37
N ALA A 95 14.54 -10.41 -21.07
CA ALA A 95 14.11 -9.44 -22.08
C ALA A 95 14.98 -9.30 -23.35
N TRP A 96 16.16 -9.93 -23.43
CA TRP A 96 17.05 -9.89 -24.60
C TRP A 96 16.99 -11.20 -25.41
N TYR A 97 17.04 -11.08 -26.73
CA TYR A 97 16.97 -12.21 -27.67
C TYR A 97 17.96 -12.00 -28.82
N THR A 98 18.36 -13.08 -29.51
CA THR A 98 19.33 -13.01 -30.61
C THR A 98 18.79 -13.64 -31.89
N GLU A 99 19.29 -13.14 -33.02
CA GLU A 99 19.10 -13.71 -34.36
C GLU A 99 20.46 -13.69 -35.09
N ASN A 100 20.97 -14.84 -35.52
CA ASN A 100 22.32 -14.99 -36.09
C ASN A 100 23.42 -14.37 -35.20
N ALA A 101 23.24 -14.44 -33.88
CA ALA A 101 24.19 -13.99 -32.88
C ALA A 101 24.07 -14.85 -31.62
N GLU A 102 25.13 -14.90 -30.82
CA GLU A 102 25.16 -15.58 -29.53
C GLU A 102 25.52 -14.57 -28.44
N MET A 103 24.81 -14.61 -27.31
CA MET A 103 25.02 -13.70 -26.18
C MET A 103 25.49 -14.46 -24.94
N THR A 104 26.42 -13.88 -24.19
CA THR A 104 26.97 -14.46 -22.96
C THR A 104 27.30 -13.35 -21.98
N LEU A 105 27.02 -13.56 -20.70
CA LEU A 105 27.43 -12.62 -19.64
C LEU A 105 28.93 -12.78 -19.33
N ASP A 106 29.66 -11.67 -19.32
CA ASP A 106 31.11 -11.60 -19.09
C ASP A 106 31.40 -10.85 -17.78
N ALA A 107 31.71 -11.60 -16.72
CA ALA A 107 32.03 -11.06 -15.40
C ALA A 107 33.47 -10.55 -15.28
N GLU A 108 34.36 -10.92 -16.21
CA GLU A 108 35.77 -10.52 -16.20
C GLU A 108 36.00 -9.20 -16.94
N ASN A 109 35.01 -8.76 -17.72
CA ASN A 109 35.05 -7.49 -18.45
C ASN A 109 33.82 -6.65 -18.12
N THR A 110 33.79 -6.04 -16.94
CA THR A 110 32.67 -5.17 -16.54
C THR A 110 32.92 -3.72 -16.95
N LEU A 111 31.85 -2.92 -17.07
CA LEU A 111 31.94 -1.49 -17.42
C LEU A 111 32.72 -0.70 -16.37
N ASN A 112 32.44 -0.98 -15.10
CA ASN A 112 33.03 -0.36 -13.92
C ASN A 112 32.90 -1.31 -12.72
N ALA A 113 33.47 -0.92 -11.58
CA ALA A 113 33.49 -1.73 -10.36
C ALA A 113 32.10 -1.98 -9.73
N LYS A 114 31.06 -1.26 -10.16
CA LYS A 114 29.68 -1.39 -9.68
C LYS A 114 28.81 -2.25 -10.61
N ARG A 115 29.34 -2.72 -11.75
CA ARG A 115 28.71 -3.72 -12.62
C ARG A 115 29.28 -5.10 -12.32
N LYS A 116 28.40 -6.11 -12.27
CA LYS A 116 28.75 -7.51 -12.06
C LYS A 116 29.07 -8.23 -13.37
N VAL A 117 28.47 -7.79 -14.47
CA VAL A 117 28.68 -8.37 -15.81
C VAL A 117 28.64 -7.30 -16.90
N SER A 118 29.19 -7.63 -18.07
CA SER A 118 28.79 -7.03 -19.35
C SER A 118 28.15 -8.09 -20.23
N LEU A 119 27.44 -7.68 -21.29
CA LEU A 119 26.94 -8.59 -22.31
C LEU A 119 27.97 -8.72 -23.44
N LYS A 120 28.59 -9.88 -23.60
CA LYS A 120 29.38 -10.22 -24.78
C LYS A 120 28.45 -10.81 -25.84
N VAL A 121 28.50 -10.27 -27.05
CA VAL A 121 27.75 -10.78 -28.19
C VAL A 121 28.69 -11.12 -29.33
N ASP A 122 28.61 -12.36 -29.81
CA ASP A 122 29.31 -12.84 -30.99
C ASP A 122 28.33 -12.85 -32.17
N PHE A 123 28.44 -11.84 -33.04
CA PHE A 123 27.57 -11.66 -34.20
C PHE A 123 28.10 -12.42 -35.42
N GLN A 124 27.21 -13.09 -36.16
CA GLN A 124 27.46 -13.35 -37.58
C GLN A 124 27.23 -12.06 -38.39
N PRO A 125 27.74 -11.94 -39.62
CA PRO A 125 27.44 -10.79 -40.48
C PRO A 125 25.92 -10.59 -40.66
N GLY A 126 25.42 -9.40 -40.32
CA GLY A 126 23.98 -9.08 -40.31
C GLY A 126 23.20 -9.67 -39.13
N GLY A 127 23.87 -10.25 -38.13
CA GLY A 127 23.23 -10.74 -36.91
C GLY A 127 22.76 -9.60 -36.02
N ARG A 128 21.76 -9.85 -35.18
CA ARG A 128 21.14 -8.84 -34.32
C ARG A 128 20.74 -9.36 -32.95
N ILE A 129 20.63 -8.44 -32.02
CA ILE A 129 19.99 -8.64 -30.71
C ILE A 129 18.74 -7.76 -30.62
N ARG A 130 17.76 -8.23 -29.85
CA ARG A 130 16.46 -7.59 -29.66
C ARG A 130 16.14 -7.45 -28.18
N ASN A 131 15.65 -6.29 -27.75
CA ASN A 131 15.06 -6.06 -26.43
C ASN A 131 13.54 -5.82 -26.57
N ILE A 132 12.76 -6.47 -25.72
CA ILE A 132 11.28 -6.38 -25.74
C ILE A 132 10.71 -5.30 -24.81
N GLY A 133 11.55 -4.53 -24.13
CA GLY A 133 11.13 -3.55 -23.12
C GLY A 133 10.32 -4.19 -22.00
N TYR A 134 9.39 -3.42 -21.44
CA TYR A 134 8.46 -3.86 -20.42
C TYR A 134 7.18 -4.42 -21.09
N ALA A 135 7.36 -5.47 -21.90
CA ALA A 135 6.35 -6.01 -22.81
C ALA A 135 5.92 -5.03 -23.93
N GLY A 136 6.88 -4.27 -24.44
CA GLY A 136 6.76 -3.34 -25.56
C GLY A 136 7.75 -2.18 -25.47
N VAL A 137 8.12 -1.62 -26.63
CA VAL A 137 8.89 -0.37 -26.77
C VAL A 137 8.03 0.62 -27.56
N PRO A 138 7.29 1.51 -26.89
CA PRO A 138 6.32 2.38 -27.55
C PRO A 138 7.03 3.51 -28.31
N GLN A 139 6.39 4.00 -29.38
CA GLN A 139 6.81 5.20 -30.10
C GLN A 139 5.62 6.12 -30.38
N HIS A 140 5.89 7.41 -30.51
CA HIS A 140 4.98 8.42 -31.03
C HIS A 140 5.56 9.01 -32.31
N ALA A 141 4.72 9.19 -33.33
CA ALA A 141 5.13 9.81 -34.58
C ALA A 141 5.69 11.22 -34.34
N GLY A 142 6.87 11.50 -34.89
CA GLY A 142 7.59 12.77 -34.79
C GLY A 142 8.30 13.02 -33.46
N LYS A 143 8.19 12.13 -32.46
CA LYS A 143 8.89 12.27 -31.18
C LYS A 143 10.27 11.62 -31.24
N ALA A 144 11.21 12.22 -30.51
CA ALA A 144 12.60 11.76 -30.42
C ALA A 144 12.81 10.92 -29.16
N TYR A 145 13.71 9.94 -29.27
CA TYR A 145 14.15 9.05 -28.21
C TYR A 145 15.67 9.06 -28.18
N HIS A 146 16.24 9.34 -27.02
CA HIS A 146 17.69 9.39 -26.83
C HIS A 146 18.19 8.01 -26.42
N PHE A 147 19.11 7.48 -27.22
CA PHE A 147 19.77 6.21 -26.96
C PHE A 147 21.24 6.45 -26.67
N TYR A 148 21.76 5.78 -25.65
CA TYR A 148 23.19 5.65 -25.49
C TYR A 148 23.59 4.25 -25.04
N VAL A 149 24.82 3.87 -25.36
CA VAL A 149 25.38 2.56 -25.03
C VAL A 149 26.89 2.62 -24.83
N PHE A 150 27.40 1.87 -23.85
CA PHE A 150 28.82 1.66 -23.66
C PHE A 150 29.27 0.41 -24.40
N LEU A 151 30.17 0.57 -25.36
CA LEU A 151 30.65 -0.52 -26.22
C LEU A 151 32.16 -0.72 -26.10
N LYS A 152 32.58 -1.96 -26.34
CA LYS A 152 33.98 -2.34 -26.49
C LYS A 152 34.10 -3.40 -27.59
N THR A 153 35.02 -3.20 -28.53
CA THR A 153 35.26 -4.15 -29.62
C THR A 153 36.72 -4.14 -30.09
N GLU A 154 37.24 -5.29 -30.51
CA GLU A 154 38.62 -5.39 -31.00
C GLU A 154 38.80 -4.82 -32.40
N LYS A 155 37.75 -4.90 -33.24
CA LYS A 155 37.75 -4.42 -34.62
C LYS A 155 36.60 -3.44 -34.80
N PRO A 156 36.75 -2.38 -35.60
CA PRO A 156 35.64 -1.50 -35.90
C PRO A 156 34.46 -2.28 -36.51
N VAL A 157 33.26 -1.99 -36.02
CA VAL A 157 32.00 -2.54 -36.55
C VAL A 157 30.95 -1.44 -36.62
N THR A 158 29.98 -1.62 -37.52
CA THR A 158 28.83 -0.74 -37.70
C THR A 158 27.60 -1.39 -37.09
N LEU A 159 26.98 -0.70 -36.14
CA LEU A 159 25.75 -1.13 -35.49
C LEU A 159 24.57 -0.28 -35.98
N ASP A 160 23.59 -0.94 -36.58
CA ASP A 160 22.28 -0.35 -36.89
C ASP A 160 21.39 -0.46 -35.66
N ILE A 161 20.94 0.68 -35.16
CA ILE A 161 20.02 0.79 -34.02
C ILE A 161 18.63 1.05 -34.57
N THR A 162 17.69 0.13 -34.36
CA THR A 162 16.34 0.24 -34.91
C THR A 162 15.26 -0.02 -33.86
N ILE A 163 14.09 0.58 -34.07
CA ILE A 163 12.85 0.16 -33.41
C ILE A 163 11.92 -0.33 -34.50
N GLU A 164 11.42 -1.56 -34.35
CA GLU A 164 10.68 -2.27 -35.39
C GLU A 164 9.36 -2.83 -34.86
N GLU A 165 8.34 -2.82 -35.70
CA GLU A 165 7.06 -3.48 -35.47
C GLU A 165 6.69 -4.28 -36.73
N ASP A 166 6.36 -5.57 -36.57
CA ASP A 166 5.98 -6.47 -37.68
C ASP A 166 6.97 -6.48 -38.85
N GLY A 167 8.27 -6.35 -38.55
CA GLY A 167 9.35 -6.30 -39.55
C GLY A 167 9.50 -4.96 -40.28
N VAL A 168 8.77 -3.92 -39.85
CA VAL A 168 8.87 -2.57 -40.38
C VAL A 168 9.70 -1.71 -39.43
N VAL A 169 10.76 -1.09 -39.96
CA VAL A 169 11.59 -0.14 -39.22
C VAL A 169 10.83 1.17 -39.03
N LEU A 170 10.58 1.53 -37.78
CA LEU A 170 9.85 2.74 -37.39
C LEU A 170 10.77 3.90 -37.04
N SER A 171 12.02 3.61 -36.65
CA SER A 171 13.08 4.61 -36.46
C SER A 171 14.44 3.92 -36.57
N SER A 172 15.47 4.65 -37.00
CA SER A 172 16.82 4.11 -37.11
C SER A 172 17.91 5.14 -36.83
N ALA A 173 19.06 4.64 -36.40
CA ALA A 173 20.33 5.37 -36.28
C ALA A 173 21.49 4.40 -36.50
N GLU A 174 22.70 4.93 -36.73
CA GLU A 174 23.91 4.15 -36.95
C GLU A 174 24.98 4.53 -35.92
N ILE A 175 25.70 3.53 -35.41
CA ILE A 175 26.84 3.70 -34.51
C ILE A 175 28.06 2.98 -35.09
N GLU A 176 29.14 3.72 -35.33
CA GLU A 176 30.45 3.15 -35.66
C GLU A 176 31.25 2.86 -34.37
N ALA A 177 31.18 1.62 -33.89
CA ALA A 177 31.85 1.20 -32.67
C ALA A 177 33.32 0.88 -32.95
N LYS A 178 34.24 1.48 -32.17
CA LYS A 178 35.68 1.26 -32.27
C LYS A 178 36.36 1.32 -30.91
N GLY A 179 37.50 0.62 -30.80
CA GLY A 179 38.39 0.70 -29.65
C GLY A 179 38.22 -0.44 -28.65
N ASN A 180 39.35 -0.80 -28.04
CA ASN A 180 39.47 -1.92 -27.09
C ASN A 180 39.20 -1.53 -25.62
N GLY A 181 38.75 -0.29 -25.38
CA GLY A 181 38.25 0.20 -24.08
C GLY A 181 36.75 0.46 -24.12
N TRP A 182 36.14 0.72 -22.96
CA TRP A 182 34.74 1.13 -22.89
C TRP A 182 34.57 2.55 -23.41
N VAL A 183 33.72 2.72 -24.43
CA VAL A 183 33.40 4.01 -25.02
C VAL A 183 31.89 4.17 -25.06
N ARG A 184 31.39 5.34 -24.64
CA ARG A 184 29.99 5.70 -24.76
C ARG A 184 29.70 6.20 -26.17
N TYR A 185 28.61 5.71 -26.75
CA TYR A 185 28.06 6.15 -28.02
C TYR A 185 26.63 6.61 -27.81
N ASP A 186 26.27 7.73 -28.42
CA ASP A 186 24.97 8.37 -28.28
C ASP A 186 24.36 8.56 -29.67
N CYS A 187 23.05 8.31 -29.79
CA CYS A 187 22.29 8.63 -30.99
C CYS A 187 20.85 9.02 -30.62
N SER A 188 20.07 9.45 -31.62
CA SER A 188 18.67 9.80 -31.43
C SER A 188 17.82 9.13 -32.49
N LEU A 189 16.73 8.52 -32.06
CA LEU A 189 15.74 7.83 -32.89
C LEU A 189 14.50 8.71 -32.97
N VAL A 190 13.99 8.96 -34.16
CA VAL A 190 12.74 9.72 -34.36
C VAL A 190 11.67 8.77 -34.86
N GLY A 191 10.59 8.64 -34.09
CA GLY A 191 9.48 7.74 -34.43
C GLY A 191 8.76 8.20 -35.69
N THR A 192 8.59 7.32 -36.68
CA THR A 192 7.83 7.61 -37.91
C THR A 192 6.34 7.28 -37.77
N LYS A 193 5.97 6.46 -36.78
CA LYS A 193 4.61 5.99 -36.51
C LYS A 193 4.39 5.94 -35.00
N THR A 194 3.14 6.14 -34.58
CA THR A 194 2.71 5.90 -33.19
C THR A 194 2.34 4.42 -33.00
N THR A 195 2.93 3.77 -31.99
CA THR A 195 2.66 2.37 -31.59
C THR A 195 2.95 2.13 -30.10
N GLY A 196 2.31 1.13 -29.50
CA GLY A 196 2.61 0.65 -28.15
C GLY A 196 3.48 -0.61 -28.07
N ASN A 197 3.65 -1.36 -29.17
CA ASN A 197 4.11 -2.77 -29.12
C ASN A 197 5.38 -3.08 -29.94
N ALA A 198 6.14 -2.07 -30.35
CA ALA A 198 7.39 -2.31 -31.10
C ALA A 198 8.47 -2.94 -30.22
N ALA A 199 9.58 -3.35 -30.83
CA ALA A 199 10.77 -3.86 -30.15
C ALA A 199 12.03 -3.12 -30.60
N PHE A 200 13.02 -3.05 -29.71
CA PHE A 200 14.30 -2.41 -29.97
C PHE A 200 15.33 -3.43 -30.49
N TYR A 201 16.13 -3.06 -31.48
CA TYR A 201 17.12 -3.93 -32.11
C TYR A 201 18.48 -3.24 -32.25
N ILE A 202 19.54 -4.06 -32.15
CA ILE A 202 20.90 -3.69 -32.52
C ILE A 202 21.41 -4.74 -33.51
N THR A 203 21.71 -4.33 -34.74
CA THR A 203 22.21 -5.22 -35.81
C THR A 203 23.66 -4.90 -36.13
N CYS A 204 24.53 -5.91 -36.17
CA CYS A 204 25.94 -5.75 -36.53
C CYS A 204 26.16 -6.15 -37.99
N ARG A 205 26.58 -5.21 -38.84
CA ARG A 205 26.73 -5.44 -40.29
C ARG A 205 27.84 -6.43 -40.61
N GLU A 206 29.01 -6.22 -40.03
CA GLU A 206 30.23 -6.97 -40.34
C GLU A 206 30.31 -8.30 -39.57
N GLY A 207 29.57 -8.43 -38.48
CA GLY A 207 29.72 -9.50 -37.50
C GLY A 207 30.94 -9.30 -36.58
N GLY A 208 31.26 -10.33 -35.80
CA GLY A 208 32.35 -10.30 -34.82
C GLY A 208 31.87 -10.06 -33.39
N THR A 209 32.83 -9.91 -32.48
CA THR A 209 32.57 -9.79 -31.04
C THR A 209 32.41 -8.33 -30.61
N VAL A 210 31.30 -8.01 -29.96
CA VAL A 210 31.05 -6.71 -29.33
C VAL A 210 30.64 -6.94 -27.87
N ARG A 211 31.17 -6.15 -26.95
CA ARG A 211 30.73 -6.12 -25.56
C ARG A 211 29.90 -4.87 -25.28
N PHE A 212 28.81 -5.05 -24.55
CA PHE A 212 27.87 -4.01 -24.14
C PHE A 212 27.92 -3.89 -22.62
N GLY A 213 28.29 -2.71 -22.11
CA GLY A 213 28.48 -2.48 -20.68
C GLY A 213 27.22 -1.98 -19.98
N PHE A 214 26.49 -1.07 -20.63
CA PHE A 214 25.24 -0.49 -20.15
C PHE A 214 24.56 0.19 -21.35
N SER A 215 23.23 0.15 -21.40
CA SER A 215 22.44 0.82 -22.44
C SER A 215 21.30 1.63 -21.82
N SER A 216 20.75 2.59 -22.56
CA SER A 216 19.55 3.32 -22.15
C SER A 216 18.84 3.86 -23.37
N LEU A 217 17.51 3.76 -23.38
CA LEU A 217 16.62 4.39 -24.36
C LEU A 217 15.54 5.13 -23.59
N MET A 218 15.56 6.46 -23.64
CA MET A 218 14.55 7.29 -22.97
C MET A 218 13.85 8.22 -23.96
N PRO A 219 12.57 8.55 -23.76
CA PRO A 219 11.92 9.61 -24.51
C PRO A 219 12.63 10.95 -24.25
N ALA A 220 12.79 11.77 -25.29
CA ALA A 220 13.35 13.11 -25.15
C ALA A 220 12.40 14.07 -24.40
N ASP A 221 11.09 13.83 -24.52
CA ASP A 221 10.03 14.61 -23.89
C ASP A 221 9.64 13.97 -22.55
N THR A 222 10.23 14.47 -21.46
CA THR A 222 9.93 14.07 -20.08
C THR A 222 9.30 15.22 -19.31
N PHE A 223 8.66 14.93 -18.18
CA PHE A 223 8.05 15.95 -17.33
C PHE A 223 9.11 16.98 -16.91
N ASN A 224 8.86 18.27 -17.20
CA ASN A 224 9.81 19.38 -17.04
C ASN A 224 11.22 19.20 -17.64
N GLY A 225 11.47 18.13 -18.42
CA GLY A 225 12.82 17.76 -18.85
C GLY A 225 13.65 17.05 -17.78
N HIS A 226 13.07 16.67 -16.65
CA HIS A 226 13.74 16.07 -15.48
C HIS A 226 13.68 14.53 -15.45
N GLY A 227 13.35 13.89 -16.57
CA GLY A 227 13.54 12.45 -16.72
C GLY A 227 12.37 11.56 -16.29
N LEU A 228 11.24 12.12 -15.84
CA LEU A 228 10.06 11.35 -15.43
C LEU A 228 8.97 11.31 -16.51
N ARG A 229 8.17 10.24 -16.49
CA ARG A 229 7.10 9.97 -17.44
C ARG A 229 5.95 10.97 -17.27
N ARG A 230 5.67 11.75 -18.32
CA ARG A 230 4.78 12.92 -18.28
C ARG A 230 3.34 12.60 -17.85
N ASP A 231 2.71 11.60 -18.47
CA ASP A 231 1.29 11.28 -18.23
C ASP A 231 1.04 10.82 -16.77
N LEU A 232 1.98 10.09 -16.18
CA LEU A 232 1.88 9.67 -14.78
C LEU A 232 2.09 10.85 -13.81
N VAL A 233 3.11 11.68 -14.03
CA VAL A 233 3.37 12.86 -13.17
C VAL A 233 2.23 13.88 -13.26
N GLU A 234 1.61 14.07 -14.43
CA GLU A 234 0.46 14.96 -14.59
C GLU A 234 -0.75 14.47 -13.77
N LYS A 235 -1.00 13.16 -13.70
CA LYS A 235 -2.04 12.61 -12.82
C LYS A 235 -1.71 12.79 -11.34
N LEU A 236 -0.44 12.61 -10.95
CA LEU A 236 -0.02 12.91 -9.57
C LEU A 236 -0.26 14.39 -9.21
N ARG A 237 0.13 15.32 -10.07
CA ARG A 237 -0.11 16.76 -9.89
C ARG A 237 -1.60 17.05 -9.69
N ASP A 238 -2.45 16.45 -10.53
CA ASP A 238 -3.88 16.72 -10.54
C ASP A 238 -4.60 16.26 -9.26
N MET A 239 -3.98 15.39 -8.43
CA MET A 239 -4.49 15.05 -7.09
C MET A 239 -4.33 16.19 -6.06
N ASN A 240 -3.53 17.22 -6.37
CA ASN A 240 -3.11 18.27 -5.43
C ASN A 240 -2.43 17.72 -4.16
N PRO A 241 -1.39 16.86 -4.29
CA PRO A 241 -0.65 16.33 -3.15
C PRO A 241 0.23 17.41 -2.51
N ALA A 242 0.60 17.22 -1.25
CA ALA A 242 1.43 18.14 -0.48
C ALA A 242 2.75 17.51 0.02
N PHE A 243 2.88 16.17 0.02
CA PHE A 243 4.12 15.48 0.38
C PHE A 243 4.33 14.21 -0.47
N LEU A 244 5.57 13.69 -0.45
CA LEU A 244 5.94 12.40 -1.04
C LEU A 244 6.72 11.56 -0.02
N ARG A 245 6.17 10.39 0.35
CA ARG A 245 6.87 9.31 1.08
C ARG A 245 7.62 8.44 0.09
N PHE A 246 8.95 8.35 0.24
CA PHE A 246 9.82 7.56 -0.64
C PHE A 246 11.11 7.12 0.09
N PRO A 247 11.84 6.11 -0.40
CA PRO A 247 11.40 5.09 -1.34
C PRO A 247 10.75 3.92 -0.58
N GLY A 248 10.07 4.17 0.55
CA GLY A 248 9.32 3.14 1.31
C GLY A 248 8.36 2.37 0.42
N GLY A 249 7.68 1.29 0.82
CA GLY A 249 7.70 0.62 2.12
C GLY A 249 8.70 -0.52 2.15
N CYS A 250 8.25 -1.74 1.84
CA CYS A 250 9.02 -2.98 2.03
C CYS A 250 10.41 -2.94 1.37
N ILE A 251 10.55 -2.28 0.21
CA ILE A 251 11.80 -2.24 -0.55
C ILE A 251 12.96 -1.60 0.23
N VAL A 252 12.70 -0.71 1.18
CA VAL A 252 13.72 -0.08 2.03
C VAL A 252 14.45 -1.14 2.87
N GLU A 253 13.71 -2.14 3.32
CA GLU A 253 14.19 -3.17 4.23
C GLU A 253 15.03 -4.23 3.51
N GLY A 254 14.64 -4.59 2.28
CA GLY A 254 15.18 -5.76 1.59
C GLY A 254 14.85 -7.08 2.32
N PHE A 255 15.35 -8.19 1.79
CA PHE A 255 15.30 -9.53 2.42
C PHE A 255 16.69 -10.09 2.74
N THR A 256 17.74 -9.51 2.17
CA THR A 256 19.12 -9.55 2.65
C THR A 256 19.66 -8.12 2.77
N LYS A 257 20.79 -7.95 3.45
CA LYS A 257 21.48 -6.66 3.53
C LYS A 257 21.79 -6.06 2.16
N GLU A 258 22.21 -6.88 1.19
CA GLU A 258 22.60 -6.45 -0.15
C GLU A 258 21.40 -6.07 -1.03
N THR A 259 20.19 -6.49 -0.65
CA THR A 259 18.94 -6.10 -1.29
C THR A 259 18.23 -4.92 -0.63
N ALA A 260 18.71 -4.46 0.53
CA ALA A 260 18.18 -3.26 1.17
C ALA A 260 18.56 -2.00 0.38
N MET A 261 17.74 -0.96 0.49
CA MET A 261 18.04 0.33 -0.14
C MET A 261 19.14 1.06 0.63
N TYR A 262 20.17 1.48 -0.11
CA TYR A 262 21.21 2.40 0.38
C TYR A 262 21.24 3.63 -0.51
N PHE A 263 21.24 4.81 0.10
CA PHE A 263 21.31 6.10 -0.57
C PHE A 263 22.50 6.16 -1.55
N ARG A 264 23.70 5.75 -1.11
CA ARG A 264 24.91 5.77 -1.96
C ARG A 264 24.80 4.95 -3.24
N ASN A 265 23.85 4.01 -3.31
CA ASN A 265 23.62 3.15 -4.47
C ASN A 265 22.61 3.73 -5.47
N VAL A 266 21.90 4.79 -5.10
CA VAL A 266 20.79 5.39 -5.88
C VAL A 266 21.07 6.85 -6.27
N VAL A 267 22.34 7.28 -6.28
CA VAL A 267 22.75 8.61 -6.74
C VAL A 267 23.94 8.55 -7.70
N GLY A 268 24.22 9.65 -8.39
CA GLY A 268 25.29 9.72 -9.36
C GLY A 268 24.85 9.18 -10.74
N PRO A 269 25.80 8.97 -11.66
CA PRO A 269 25.49 8.47 -13.00
C PRO A 269 24.82 7.09 -12.96
N VAL A 270 23.71 6.90 -13.68
CA VAL A 270 22.92 5.66 -13.64
C VAL A 270 23.71 4.39 -13.99
N TRP A 271 24.72 4.48 -14.85
CA TRP A 271 25.58 3.33 -15.19
C TRP A 271 26.57 2.95 -14.07
N GLU A 272 26.66 3.72 -12.99
CA GLU A 272 27.46 3.46 -11.79
C GLU A 272 26.60 3.03 -10.59
N ARG A 273 25.27 3.08 -10.69
CA ARG A 273 24.31 2.71 -9.62
C ARG A 273 24.05 1.21 -9.58
N PRO A 274 24.53 0.42 -8.60
CA PRO A 274 24.37 -1.04 -8.56
C PRO A 274 22.90 -1.45 -8.63
N SER A 275 22.59 -2.48 -9.42
CA SER A 275 21.26 -3.08 -9.43
C SER A 275 21.05 -4.02 -8.24
N HIS A 276 19.82 -4.21 -7.81
CA HIS A 276 19.48 -5.16 -6.76
C HIS A 276 18.09 -5.75 -6.96
N TRP A 277 17.83 -6.91 -6.36
CA TRP A 277 16.53 -7.58 -6.44
C TRP A 277 15.59 -7.00 -5.39
N LEU A 278 14.40 -6.61 -5.79
CA LEU A 278 13.36 -6.10 -4.90
C LEU A 278 12.56 -7.24 -4.28
N LEU A 279 11.83 -6.96 -3.19
CA LEU A 279 10.87 -7.91 -2.63
C LEU A 279 9.71 -8.22 -3.58
N TRP A 280 9.57 -7.43 -4.64
CA TRP A 280 8.47 -7.49 -5.60
C TRP A 280 8.83 -8.21 -6.90
N HIS A 281 9.72 -9.20 -6.84
CA HIS A 281 9.95 -10.19 -7.89
C HIS A 281 10.68 -9.69 -9.15
N TYR A 282 11.37 -8.55 -9.10
CA TYR A 282 12.23 -8.10 -10.20
C TYR A 282 13.46 -7.35 -9.69
N ARG A 283 14.41 -7.16 -10.60
CA ARG A 283 15.64 -6.41 -10.36
C ARG A 283 15.44 -4.93 -10.70
N ALA A 284 15.69 -4.05 -9.74
CA ALA A 284 15.76 -2.62 -9.95
C ALA A 284 17.13 -2.20 -10.47
N THR A 285 17.15 -1.34 -11.47
CA THR A 285 18.34 -0.70 -12.04
C THR A 285 18.77 0.53 -11.26
N ASN A 286 17.94 1.01 -10.33
CA ASN A 286 18.14 2.24 -9.56
C ASN A 286 18.23 3.51 -10.45
N GLY A 287 17.53 3.48 -11.59
CA GLY A 287 17.39 4.64 -12.48
C GLY A 287 16.61 5.78 -11.83
N LEU A 288 15.48 5.44 -11.19
CA LEU A 288 14.77 6.32 -10.27
C LEU A 288 15.47 6.28 -8.92
N GLY A 289 16.22 7.32 -8.59
CA GLY A 289 17.01 7.39 -7.38
C GLY A 289 16.67 8.61 -6.51
N PHE A 290 17.48 8.82 -5.47
CA PHE A 290 17.21 9.81 -4.43
C PHE A 290 17.11 11.24 -5.00
N HIS A 291 17.97 11.58 -5.98
CA HIS A 291 17.92 12.88 -6.64
C HIS A 291 16.61 13.07 -7.43
N GLU A 292 16.20 12.03 -8.17
CA GLU A 292 15.01 12.10 -9.00
C GLU A 292 13.72 12.22 -8.16
N TYR A 293 13.66 11.61 -6.96
CA TYR A 293 12.55 11.83 -6.03
C TYR A 293 12.51 13.26 -5.46
N LEU A 294 13.65 13.81 -5.05
CA LEU A 294 13.71 15.19 -4.56
C LEU A 294 13.37 16.20 -5.67
N GLN A 295 13.80 15.94 -6.90
CA GLN A 295 13.45 16.75 -8.05
C GLN A 295 11.93 16.71 -8.33
N LEU A 296 11.31 15.53 -8.22
CA LEU A 296 9.85 15.40 -8.31
C LEU A 296 9.12 16.20 -7.22
N CYS A 297 9.66 16.20 -6.00
CA CYS A 297 9.11 17.01 -4.91
C CYS A 297 9.14 18.50 -5.25
N GLU A 298 10.24 19.04 -5.78
CA GLU A 298 10.28 20.44 -6.21
C GLU A 298 9.36 20.72 -7.39
N ASP A 299 9.32 19.83 -8.38
CA ASP A 299 8.50 19.95 -9.58
C ASP A 299 7.00 20.04 -9.27
N LEU A 300 6.56 19.41 -8.17
CA LEU A 300 5.18 19.37 -7.70
C LEU A 300 4.94 20.18 -6.42
N ASN A 301 5.96 20.87 -5.89
CA ASN A 301 5.92 21.62 -4.63
C ASN A 301 5.45 20.75 -3.43
N LEU A 302 6.13 19.62 -3.20
CA LEU A 302 5.86 18.65 -2.16
C LEU A 302 6.91 18.69 -1.06
N SER A 303 6.50 18.47 0.18
CA SER A 303 7.37 18.14 1.31
C SER A 303 7.97 16.72 1.11
N PRO A 304 9.30 16.57 1.07
CA PRO A 304 9.92 15.25 0.99
C PRO A 304 9.88 14.53 2.35
N LEU A 305 9.40 13.28 2.35
CA LEU A 305 9.43 12.34 3.47
C LEU A 305 10.30 11.14 3.06
N TYR A 306 11.51 11.10 3.60
CA TYR A 306 12.47 10.04 3.30
C TYR A 306 12.30 8.88 4.30
N VAL A 307 12.22 7.65 3.79
CA VAL A 307 12.19 6.42 4.58
C VAL A 307 13.57 5.78 4.56
N CYS A 308 14.21 5.64 5.72
CA CYS A 308 15.50 4.97 5.86
C CYS A 308 15.36 3.60 6.55
N ASN A 309 16.22 2.65 6.18
CA ASN A 309 16.26 1.36 6.83
C ASN A 309 16.79 1.53 8.26
N CYS A 310 16.09 0.97 9.26
CA CYS A 310 16.51 1.08 10.66
C CYS A 310 17.67 0.15 11.05
N GLY A 311 18.10 -0.76 10.17
CA GLY A 311 19.14 -1.76 10.42
C GLY A 311 18.60 -3.19 10.52
N MET A 312 17.55 -3.50 9.76
CA MET A 312 17.00 -4.84 9.64
C MET A 312 16.28 -5.06 8.31
N THR A 313 16.08 -6.33 7.95
CA THR A 313 15.31 -6.74 6.76
C THR A 313 13.84 -7.00 7.10
N CYS A 314 13.01 -7.14 6.06
CA CYS A 314 11.57 -7.34 6.19
C CYS A 314 11.24 -8.53 7.09
N GLN A 315 10.65 -8.26 8.26
CA GLN A 315 10.31 -9.29 9.25
C GLN A 315 9.33 -10.32 8.68
N GLY A 316 8.41 -9.89 7.80
CA GLY A 316 7.45 -10.75 7.12
C GLY A 316 8.08 -11.77 6.16
N ARG A 317 9.29 -11.50 5.65
CA ARG A 317 10.05 -12.35 4.71
C ARG A 317 11.30 -12.94 5.37
N GLY A 318 11.28 -13.07 6.70
CA GLY A 318 12.38 -13.62 7.47
C GLY A 318 13.32 -12.50 7.96
N PRO A 319 13.36 -12.24 9.28
CA PRO A 319 14.14 -11.14 9.82
C PRO A 319 15.64 -11.46 9.81
N TYR A 320 16.42 -10.49 9.37
CA TYR A 320 17.86 -10.39 9.61
C TYR A 320 18.15 -9.05 10.29
N TYR A 321 18.88 -9.12 11.40
CA TYR A 321 19.23 -7.96 12.21
C TYR A 321 20.69 -7.62 12.02
N TYR A 322 20.98 -6.37 11.65
CA TYR A 322 22.35 -5.94 11.34
C TYR A 322 23.24 -6.00 12.57
N ASN A 323 24.49 -6.40 12.40
CA ASN A 323 25.47 -6.30 13.47
C ASN A 323 25.89 -4.83 13.71
N ASP A 324 26.74 -4.57 14.71
CA ASP A 324 27.09 -3.20 15.09
C ASP A 324 27.78 -2.39 13.98
N GLU A 325 28.66 -3.01 13.18
CA GLU A 325 29.35 -2.35 12.06
C GLU A 325 28.35 -2.00 10.94
N GLU A 326 27.42 -2.92 10.67
CA GLU A 326 26.39 -2.75 9.65
C GLU A 326 25.34 -1.72 10.04
N GLN A 327 25.01 -1.65 11.33
CA GLN A 327 24.15 -0.62 11.88
C GLN A 327 24.79 0.76 11.73
N GLU A 328 26.07 0.89 12.06
CA GLU A 328 26.80 2.16 11.92
C GLU A 328 26.91 2.59 10.45
N ASP A 329 27.15 1.64 9.53
CA ASP A 329 27.17 1.91 8.08
C ASP A 329 25.81 2.43 7.58
N MET A 330 24.69 1.82 8.02
CA MET A 330 23.34 2.28 7.66
C MET A 330 23.01 3.66 8.26
N ILE A 331 23.43 3.93 9.50
CA ILE A 331 23.29 5.25 10.12
C ILE A 331 24.07 6.29 9.32
N GLN A 332 25.32 6.00 8.96
CA GLN A 332 26.13 6.95 8.20
C GLN A 332 25.59 7.15 6.78
N ASP A 333 25.07 6.11 6.12
CA ASP A 333 24.41 6.22 4.81
C ASP A 333 23.14 7.10 4.87
N THR A 334 22.36 6.98 5.95
CA THR A 334 21.21 7.86 6.22
C THR A 334 21.66 9.32 6.40
N LEU A 335 22.73 9.57 7.16
CA LEU A 335 23.27 10.91 7.37
C LEU A 335 23.84 11.52 6.08
N ASN A 336 24.42 10.69 5.21
CA ASN A 336 24.88 11.06 3.88
C ASN A 336 23.71 11.48 2.98
N ALA A 337 22.59 10.75 3.03
CA ALA A 337 21.38 11.09 2.29
C ALA A 337 20.82 12.46 2.69
N ILE A 338 20.79 12.73 4.00
CA ILE A 338 20.36 14.04 4.52
C ILE A 338 21.35 15.13 4.09
N GLU A 339 22.66 14.91 4.20
CA GLU A 339 23.68 15.88 3.75
C GLU A 339 23.57 16.17 2.25
N TYR A 340 23.28 15.16 1.43
CA TYR A 340 23.02 15.33 0.01
C TYR A 340 21.84 16.28 -0.25
N ALA A 341 20.74 16.10 0.48
CA ALA A 341 19.54 16.91 0.31
C ALA A 341 19.73 18.35 0.80
N VAL A 342 20.22 18.54 2.04
CA VAL A 342 20.18 19.84 2.73
C VAL A 342 21.54 20.50 2.97
N GLY A 343 22.64 19.77 2.72
CA GLY A 343 24.01 20.25 2.95
C GLY A 343 24.48 21.33 1.95
N PRO A 344 25.50 22.12 2.31
CA PRO A 344 26.06 23.13 1.42
C PRO A 344 26.76 22.50 0.21
N ALA A 345 26.82 23.20 -0.91
CA ALA A 345 27.35 22.67 -2.18
C ALA A 345 28.85 22.31 -2.15
N ASP A 346 29.60 22.74 -1.12
CA ASP A 346 31.00 22.42 -0.91
C ASP A 346 31.24 21.27 0.09
N SER A 347 30.17 20.71 0.66
CA SER A 347 30.22 19.48 1.45
C SER A 347 30.44 18.26 0.56
N GLU A 348 30.75 17.09 1.15
CA GLU A 348 31.03 15.89 0.37
C GLU A 348 29.84 15.53 -0.53
N TRP A 349 28.68 15.35 0.08
CA TRP A 349 27.46 14.96 -0.63
C TRP A 349 26.74 16.13 -1.31
N GLY A 350 26.82 17.35 -0.75
CA GLY A 350 26.31 18.55 -1.40
C GLY A 350 27.05 18.86 -2.71
N SER A 351 28.35 18.56 -2.80
CA SER A 351 29.11 18.70 -4.04
C SER A 351 28.69 17.71 -5.12
N LEU A 352 28.22 16.51 -4.73
CA LEU A 352 27.67 15.55 -5.67
C LEU A 352 26.30 16.01 -6.17
N ARG A 353 25.44 16.55 -5.30
CA ARG A 353 24.18 17.19 -5.70
C ARG A 353 24.40 18.30 -6.73
N ALA A 354 25.36 19.19 -6.47
CA ALA A 354 25.72 20.26 -7.41
C ALA A 354 26.21 19.72 -8.77
N LYS A 355 27.04 18.67 -8.77
CA LYS A 355 27.50 18.01 -10.01
C LYS A 355 26.38 17.30 -10.79
N MET A 356 25.34 16.86 -10.08
CA MET A 356 24.13 16.29 -10.67
C MET A 356 23.22 17.36 -11.31
N GLY A 357 23.57 18.64 -11.20
CA GLY A 357 22.85 19.75 -11.83
C GLY A 357 22.04 20.61 -10.87
N HIS A 358 22.10 20.35 -9.55
CA HIS A 358 21.31 21.06 -8.55
C HIS A 358 22.20 21.60 -7.42
N GLU A 359 22.62 22.86 -7.54
CA GLU A 359 23.56 23.49 -6.60
C GLU A 359 22.91 23.85 -5.27
N ALA A 360 21.67 24.36 -5.30
CA ALA A 360 20.92 24.72 -4.10
C ALA A 360 20.58 23.48 -3.27
N PRO A 361 20.45 23.56 -1.95
CA PRO A 361 19.77 22.52 -1.20
C PRO A 361 18.35 22.29 -1.75
N PHE A 362 17.88 21.05 -1.72
CA PHE A 362 16.47 20.72 -1.91
C PHE A 362 15.69 21.14 -0.65
N GLY A 363 14.67 20.38 -0.26
CA GLY A 363 14.16 20.30 1.11
C GLY A 363 14.29 18.88 1.65
N LEU A 364 14.06 18.72 2.96
CA LEU A 364 13.77 17.43 3.58
C LEU A 364 13.08 17.74 4.90
N GLU A 365 11.78 17.45 4.98
CA GLU A 365 10.95 17.84 6.13
C GLU A 365 10.81 16.69 7.13
N TYR A 366 10.62 15.48 6.60
CA TYR A 366 10.31 14.29 7.39
C TYR A 366 11.33 13.17 7.14
N LEU A 367 11.67 12.45 8.20
CA LEU A 367 12.40 11.19 8.15
C LEU A 367 11.61 10.10 8.86
N GLU A 368 11.22 9.07 8.13
CA GLU A 368 10.67 7.83 8.69
C GLU A 368 11.79 6.80 8.87
N ILE A 369 11.82 6.19 10.06
CA ILE A 369 12.87 5.25 10.45
C ILE A 369 12.26 3.84 10.56
N GLY A 370 12.63 2.98 9.61
CA GLY A 370 12.05 1.65 9.45
C GLY A 370 10.76 1.66 8.62
N ASN A 371 10.26 0.47 8.32
CA ASN A 371 8.97 0.27 7.67
C ASN A 371 8.36 -1.04 8.21
N GLU A 372 7.11 -1.01 8.68
CA GLU A 372 6.38 -2.17 9.24
C GLU A 372 7.19 -3.06 10.22
N ASN A 373 8.20 -2.48 10.88
CA ASN A 373 9.05 -3.13 11.85
C ASN A 373 8.43 -3.03 13.25
N SER A 374 8.52 -4.09 14.05
CA SER A 374 8.00 -4.05 15.41
C SER A 374 8.82 -4.88 16.41
N GLY A 375 8.58 -4.58 17.69
CA GLY A 375 9.17 -5.29 18.82
C GLY A 375 10.55 -4.74 19.25
N PRO A 376 11.19 -5.38 20.24
CA PRO A 376 12.34 -4.81 20.94
C PRO A 376 13.55 -4.47 20.06
N GLU A 377 13.79 -5.26 18.99
CA GLU A 377 14.88 -4.97 18.06
C GLU A 377 14.61 -3.72 17.21
N TYR A 378 13.34 -3.47 16.82
CA TYR A 378 12.97 -2.23 16.15
C TYR A 378 13.16 -1.05 17.09
N GLU A 379 12.60 -1.12 18.30
CA GLU A 379 12.69 -0.05 19.29
C GLU A 379 14.15 0.35 19.56
N ARG A 380 15.04 -0.63 19.76
CA ARG A 380 16.48 -0.36 19.95
C ARG A 380 17.10 0.37 18.76
N ARG A 381 16.85 -0.11 17.55
CA ARG A 381 17.48 0.39 16.32
C ARG A 381 16.94 1.73 15.87
N TYR A 382 15.64 1.92 15.99
CA TYR A 382 14.97 3.20 15.82
C TYR A 382 15.64 4.28 16.67
N ASN A 383 15.87 4.00 17.97
CA ASN A 383 16.53 4.95 18.87
C ASN A 383 17.97 5.28 18.42
N LEU A 384 18.75 4.29 17.95
CA LEU A 384 20.11 4.53 17.45
C LEU A 384 20.13 5.48 16.24
N VAL A 385 19.26 5.25 15.26
CA VAL A 385 19.16 6.10 14.06
C VAL A 385 18.65 7.49 14.44
N ARG A 386 17.56 7.57 15.21
CA ARG A 386 16.96 8.84 15.65
C ARG A 386 17.97 9.71 16.37
N ASP A 387 18.68 9.15 17.35
CA ASP A 387 19.61 9.93 18.18
C ASP A 387 20.80 10.44 17.34
N ALA A 388 21.30 9.64 16.40
CA ALA A 388 22.36 10.04 15.48
C ALA A 388 21.91 11.16 14.51
N VAL A 389 20.68 11.06 13.98
CA VAL A 389 20.09 12.06 13.09
C VAL A 389 19.85 13.37 13.83
N LEU A 390 19.13 13.35 14.96
CA LEU A 390 18.77 14.57 15.69
C LEU A 390 19.99 15.27 16.31
N ALA A 391 21.10 14.56 16.53
CA ALA A 391 22.36 15.19 16.93
C ALA A 391 22.93 16.13 15.86
N ARG A 392 22.64 15.91 14.57
CA ARG A 392 23.14 16.73 13.45
C ARG A 392 22.04 17.59 12.80
N TYR A 393 20.81 17.09 12.79
CA TYR A 393 19.65 17.68 12.10
C TYR A 393 18.45 17.77 13.06
N PRO A 394 18.52 18.62 14.11
CA PRO A 394 17.53 18.66 15.19
C PRO A 394 16.13 19.17 14.77
N ASN A 395 15.99 19.67 13.55
CA ASN A 395 14.72 20.21 13.03
C ASN A 395 13.96 19.22 12.15
N LEU A 396 14.53 18.05 11.81
CA LEU A 396 13.80 17.02 11.06
C LEU A 396 12.70 16.44 11.94
N LYS A 397 11.49 16.32 11.39
CA LYS A 397 10.39 15.61 12.03
C LYS A 397 10.59 14.11 11.87
N ILE A 398 10.59 13.40 12.98
CA ILE A 398 10.82 11.95 12.99
C ILE A 398 9.49 11.21 13.01
N ILE A 399 9.39 10.21 12.14
CA ILE A 399 8.26 9.30 12.05
C ILE A 399 8.72 7.89 12.47
N ALA A 400 7.93 7.26 13.33
CA ALA A 400 8.08 5.86 13.71
C ALA A 400 6.95 5.02 13.12
N ASN A 401 7.28 3.86 12.55
CA ASN A 401 6.28 2.97 11.95
C ASN A 401 5.53 2.09 12.99
N ASP A 402 5.94 2.13 14.26
CA ASP A 402 5.34 1.41 15.37
C ASP A 402 5.47 2.29 16.63
N ARG A 403 4.51 2.21 17.55
CA ARG A 403 4.48 3.07 18.76
C ARG A 403 5.29 2.50 19.94
N GLY A 404 5.87 1.31 19.80
CA GLY A 404 6.48 0.56 20.90
C GLY A 404 5.44 -0.17 21.75
N ARG A 405 5.79 -1.33 22.30
CA ARG A 405 4.83 -2.17 23.07
C ARG A 405 4.93 -2.01 24.58
N ASP A 406 6.16 -1.90 25.09
CA ASP A 406 6.42 -1.86 26.54
C ASP A 406 6.70 -0.43 27.03
N GLU A 407 7.44 0.36 26.26
CA GLU A 407 7.66 1.79 26.46
C GLU A 407 7.32 2.55 25.18
N LYS A 408 6.63 3.68 25.30
CA LYS A 408 6.26 4.50 24.14
C LYS A 408 7.51 5.05 23.47
N LEU A 409 7.63 4.81 22.17
CA LEU A 409 8.72 5.38 21.39
C LEU A 409 8.55 6.90 21.30
N LYS A 410 9.64 7.63 21.58
CA LYS A 410 9.68 9.07 21.36
C LYS A 410 9.80 9.33 19.86
N THR A 411 8.75 9.90 19.28
CA THR A 411 8.59 10.26 17.87
C THR A 411 7.70 11.50 17.76
N ASP A 412 7.81 12.26 16.66
CA ASP A 412 6.91 13.39 16.39
C ASP A 412 5.60 12.87 15.79
N ILE A 413 5.69 11.87 14.90
CA ILE A 413 4.56 11.26 14.20
C ILE A 413 4.65 9.73 14.27
N ALA A 414 3.51 9.04 14.34
CA ALA A 414 3.39 7.59 14.21
C ALA A 414 2.67 7.21 12.91
N ASP A 415 3.21 6.23 12.18
CA ASP A 415 2.64 5.72 10.92
C ASP A 415 1.68 4.55 11.17
N ASP A 416 0.46 4.64 10.63
CA ASP A 416 -0.59 3.63 10.68
C ASP A 416 -0.93 3.12 9.28
N HIS A 417 -0.99 1.79 9.13
CA HIS A 417 -1.33 1.11 7.88
C HIS A 417 -2.65 0.33 7.98
N TYR A 418 -3.55 0.50 7.01
CA TYR A 418 -4.87 -0.15 6.98
C TYR A 418 -5.24 -0.72 5.61
N TYR A 419 -5.34 -2.04 5.54
CA TYR A 419 -5.84 -2.75 4.36
C TYR A 419 -7.04 -3.61 4.73
N ASN A 420 -8.23 -3.26 4.23
CA ASN A 420 -9.47 -3.88 4.70
C ASN A 420 -10.63 -3.84 3.70
N MET A 421 -11.82 -4.28 4.11
CA MET A 421 -13.07 -4.18 3.33
C MET A 421 -13.71 -2.78 3.46
N PRO A 422 -14.61 -2.37 2.54
CA PRO A 422 -15.27 -1.07 2.59
C PRO A 422 -15.95 -0.76 3.93
N GLU A 423 -16.62 -1.76 4.51
CA GLU A 423 -17.34 -1.61 5.77
C GLU A 423 -16.42 -1.28 6.96
N PHE A 424 -15.16 -1.71 6.92
CA PHE A 424 -14.18 -1.34 7.96
C PHE A 424 -13.92 0.18 7.93
N PHE A 425 -13.68 0.75 6.74
CA PHE A 425 -13.42 2.18 6.59
C PHE A 425 -14.65 3.03 6.95
N ALA A 426 -15.85 2.55 6.57
CA ALA A 426 -17.10 3.21 6.94
C ALA A 426 -17.37 3.15 8.46
N GLU A 427 -17.10 2.03 9.12
CA GLU A 427 -17.27 1.88 10.57
C GLU A 427 -16.25 2.70 11.35
N ASN A 428 -15.02 2.82 10.84
CA ASN A 428 -13.90 3.44 11.56
C ASN A 428 -13.60 4.88 11.09
N TYR A 429 -14.55 5.53 10.41
CA TYR A 429 -14.36 6.92 9.97
C TYR A 429 -14.14 7.92 11.11
N ASP A 430 -14.45 7.58 12.36
CA ASP A 430 -14.18 8.41 13.53
C ASP A 430 -13.07 7.86 14.44
N MET A 431 -12.21 6.95 13.93
CA MET A 431 -11.14 6.30 14.68
C MET A 431 -10.25 7.27 15.49
N TYR A 432 -9.95 8.45 14.93
CA TYR A 432 -9.07 9.44 15.56
C TYR A 432 -9.81 10.47 16.43
N LYS A 433 -11.14 10.37 16.56
CA LYS A 433 -11.96 11.31 17.32
C LYS A 433 -11.54 11.42 18.77
N ASP A 434 -11.30 10.29 19.42
CA ASP A 434 -10.96 10.19 20.85
C ASP A 434 -9.47 9.89 21.08
N TYR A 435 -8.63 10.05 20.05
CA TYR A 435 -7.18 9.92 20.17
C TYR A 435 -6.62 10.90 21.21
N ASP A 436 -5.68 10.48 22.05
CA ASP A 436 -5.10 11.36 23.06
C ASP A 436 -4.18 12.38 22.38
N ARG A 437 -4.53 13.67 22.46
CA ARG A 437 -3.78 14.79 21.84
C ARG A 437 -2.41 15.04 22.49
N ASN A 438 -2.03 14.29 23.51
CA ASN A 438 -0.67 14.28 24.07
C ASN A 438 0.22 13.19 23.48
N GLU A 439 -0.34 12.28 22.69
CA GLU A 439 0.40 11.28 21.94
C GLU A 439 1.00 11.90 20.66
N PRO A 440 1.95 11.20 19.99
CA PRO A 440 2.46 11.65 18.70
C PRO A 440 1.36 11.91 17.69
N ASP A 441 1.62 12.84 16.77
CA ASP A 441 0.75 13.07 15.62
C ASP A 441 0.65 11.78 14.77
N ILE A 442 -0.33 11.73 13.88
CA ILE A 442 -0.62 10.54 13.07
C ILE A 442 -0.29 10.80 11.60
N PHE A 443 0.38 9.83 11.01
CA PHE A 443 0.47 9.60 9.59
C PHE A 443 -0.32 8.34 9.25
N VAL A 444 -1.29 8.43 8.35
CA VAL A 444 -1.93 7.24 7.76
C VAL A 444 -1.19 6.90 6.47
N GLY A 445 -0.02 6.27 6.59
CA GLY A 445 0.93 6.13 5.48
C GLY A 445 0.53 5.17 4.40
N GLU A 446 -0.29 4.18 4.74
CA GLU A 446 -0.82 3.24 3.76
C GLU A 446 -2.26 2.92 4.09
N PHE A 447 -3.19 3.21 3.17
CA PHE A 447 -4.50 2.58 3.23
C PHE A 447 -5.12 2.33 1.88
N ALA A 448 -5.84 1.21 1.79
CA ALA A 448 -6.67 0.85 0.65
C ALA A 448 -7.68 -0.23 1.02
N VAL A 449 -8.81 -0.24 0.30
CA VAL A 449 -9.69 -1.39 0.26
C VAL A 449 -9.03 -2.51 -0.54
N ASN A 450 -8.70 -3.61 0.12
CA ASN A 450 -8.12 -4.80 -0.52
C ASN A 450 -8.98 -6.06 -0.37
N GLN A 451 -10.25 -5.88 0.01
CA GLN A 451 -11.25 -6.94 0.19
C GLN A 451 -12.57 -6.55 -0.49
N THR A 452 -13.14 -7.45 -1.30
CA THR A 452 -14.49 -7.43 -1.94
C THR A 452 -14.78 -6.44 -3.07
N TYR A 453 -14.32 -5.19 -3.00
CA TYR A 453 -14.64 -4.12 -3.99
C TYR A 453 -13.36 -3.41 -4.47
N GLU A 454 -12.26 -4.14 -4.60
CA GLU A 454 -10.93 -3.59 -4.89
C GLU A 454 -10.92 -2.81 -6.22
N GLY A 455 -10.59 -1.52 -6.18
CA GLY A 455 -10.53 -0.66 -7.37
C GLY A 455 -11.91 -0.24 -7.93
N GLN A 456 -12.99 -0.46 -7.19
CA GLN A 456 -14.37 -0.13 -7.59
C GLN A 456 -14.93 1.06 -6.82
N LEU A 457 -16.05 1.63 -7.27
CA LEU A 457 -16.63 2.82 -6.65
C LEU A 457 -16.99 2.63 -5.18
N ARG A 458 -17.52 1.47 -4.77
CA ARG A 458 -17.86 1.24 -3.34
C ARG A 458 -16.64 1.37 -2.43
N ALA A 459 -15.48 0.90 -2.88
CA ALA A 459 -14.22 1.12 -2.15
C ALA A 459 -13.92 2.61 -2.03
N ALA A 460 -13.92 3.34 -3.14
CA ALA A 460 -13.63 4.78 -3.17
C ALA A 460 -14.53 5.59 -2.23
N ILE A 461 -15.83 5.28 -2.16
CA ILE A 461 -16.76 5.98 -1.26
C ILE A 461 -16.47 5.66 0.21
N SER A 462 -16.16 4.40 0.54
CA SER A 462 -15.80 4.03 1.93
C SER A 462 -14.47 4.63 2.37
N GLU A 463 -13.48 4.68 1.48
CA GLU A 463 -12.19 5.33 1.72
C GLU A 463 -12.38 6.83 1.90
N ALA A 464 -13.26 7.46 1.11
CA ALA A 464 -13.64 8.86 1.30
C ALA A 464 -14.31 9.12 2.66
N MET A 465 -15.10 8.16 3.20
CA MET A 465 -15.61 8.29 4.56
C MET A 465 -14.46 8.34 5.57
N TYR A 466 -13.48 7.46 5.43
CA TYR A 466 -12.30 7.45 6.30
C TYR A 466 -11.51 8.76 6.19
N MET A 467 -11.38 9.32 4.99
CA MET A 467 -10.76 10.62 4.73
C MET A 467 -11.52 11.79 5.41
N VAL A 468 -12.86 11.76 5.51
CA VAL A 468 -13.63 12.72 6.32
C VAL A 468 -13.18 12.65 7.79
N GLY A 469 -12.95 11.45 8.30
CA GLY A 469 -12.38 11.21 9.63
C GLY A 469 -11.04 11.87 9.87
N MET A 470 -10.14 11.73 8.91
CA MET A 470 -8.83 12.38 8.94
C MET A 470 -8.99 13.91 8.93
N GLU A 471 -9.83 14.47 8.06
CA GLU A 471 -10.07 15.91 8.02
C GLU A 471 -10.71 16.47 9.29
N ARG A 472 -11.55 15.68 9.96
CA ARG A 472 -12.19 16.04 11.24
C ARG A 472 -11.23 16.11 12.42
N ASN A 473 -10.04 15.53 12.27
CA ASN A 473 -9.05 15.35 13.32
C ASN A 473 -7.65 15.78 12.85
N GLN A 474 -7.56 16.82 12.02
CA GLN A 474 -6.27 17.33 11.52
C GLN A 474 -5.41 18.00 12.61
N ASP A 475 -5.97 18.20 13.80
CA ASP A 475 -5.23 18.51 15.00
C ASP A 475 -4.24 17.40 15.37
N VAL A 476 -4.51 16.14 15.00
CA VAL A 476 -3.64 14.97 15.23
C VAL A 476 -3.23 14.25 13.95
N VAL A 477 -4.12 14.06 12.97
CA VAL A 477 -3.78 13.44 11.68
C VAL A 477 -3.13 14.48 10.76
N LYS A 478 -1.83 14.35 10.52
CA LYS A 478 -1.05 15.35 9.77
C LYS A 478 -0.74 14.95 8.34
N LEU A 479 -0.71 13.66 8.06
CA LEU A 479 -0.27 13.08 6.80
C LEU A 479 -1.16 11.87 6.48
N ALA A 480 -1.42 11.62 5.20
CA ALA A 480 -2.14 10.46 4.70
C ALA A 480 -1.76 10.16 3.25
N SER A 481 -1.61 8.88 2.91
CA SER A 481 -1.34 8.42 1.54
C SER A 481 -2.07 7.10 1.22
N TYR A 482 -2.50 6.96 -0.03
CA TYR A 482 -3.00 5.69 -0.57
C TYR A 482 -1.84 4.81 -1.00
N ALA A 483 -1.96 3.50 -0.79
CA ALA A 483 -0.94 2.54 -1.22
C ALA A 483 -1.55 1.24 -1.78
N PRO A 484 -0.94 0.63 -2.82
CA PRO A 484 0.19 1.15 -3.60
C PRO A 484 -0.24 2.12 -4.71
N LEU A 485 0.72 2.89 -5.22
CA LEU A 485 0.43 3.99 -6.15
C LEU A 485 0.23 3.54 -7.59
N PHE A 486 1.10 2.65 -8.08
CA PHE A 486 1.29 2.40 -9.51
C PHE A 486 1.27 0.89 -9.82
N GLU A 487 0.69 0.55 -10.97
CA GLU A 487 0.72 -0.82 -11.51
C GLU A 487 0.90 -0.82 -13.03
N HIS A 488 1.94 -1.53 -13.50
CA HIS A 488 2.03 -1.89 -14.91
C HIS A 488 1.13 -3.10 -15.21
N VAL A 489 0.22 -2.98 -16.19
CA VAL A 489 -0.82 -4.00 -16.51
C VAL A 489 -0.28 -5.41 -16.75
N ASN A 490 0.98 -5.53 -17.18
CA ASN A 490 1.63 -6.80 -17.49
C ASN A 490 2.40 -7.42 -16.31
N PHE A 491 2.64 -6.67 -15.22
CA PHE A 491 3.52 -7.07 -14.13
C PHE A 491 2.94 -6.71 -12.75
N SER A 492 1.78 -7.27 -12.43
CA SER A 492 1.07 -7.01 -11.18
C SER A 492 1.58 -7.90 -10.03
N SER A 493 2.03 -7.29 -8.93
CA SER A 493 2.42 -7.97 -7.67
C SER A 493 1.37 -7.81 -6.56
N TRP A 494 0.58 -6.74 -6.62
CA TRP A 494 -0.40 -6.36 -5.62
C TRP A 494 -1.57 -5.66 -6.29
N TYR A 495 -2.77 -5.72 -5.70
CA TYR A 495 -3.97 -5.04 -6.20
C TYR A 495 -4.91 -4.72 -5.02
N PRO A 496 -5.63 -3.58 -5.03
CA PRO A 496 -5.68 -2.54 -6.07
C PRO A 496 -4.53 -1.55 -5.99
N ASN A 497 -4.31 -0.79 -7.08
CA ASN A 497 -3.34 0.31 -7.17
C ASN A 497 -4.04 1.58 -7.70
N LEU A 498 -3.57 2.75 -7.28
CA LEU A 498 -4.28 4.00 -7.56
C LEU A 498 -4.26 4.40 -9.05
N LEU A 499 -3.13 4.16 -9.72
CA LEU A 499 -2.89 4.47 -11.13
C LEU A 499 -2.37 3.23 -11.87
N ILE A 500 -3.00 2.86 -12.98
CA ILE A 500 -2.67 1.67 -13.76
C ILE A 500 -2.24 2.11 -15.16
N TYR A 501 -1.20 1.49 -15.71
CA TYR A 501 -0.64 1.87 -17.02
C TYR A 501 -0.10 0.70 -17.82
N ASP A 502 -0.01 0.92 -19.13
CA ASP A 502 0.91 0.19 -20.00
C ASP A 502 2.03 1.15 -20.43
N ASN A 503 2.90 0.73 -21.35
CA ASN A 503 4.01 1.57 -21.82
C ASN A 503 3.56 2.87 -22.54
N TYR A 504 2.29 3.00 -22.92
CA TYR A 504 1.77 4.04 -23.82
C TYR A 504 0.58 4.83 -23.25
N ARG A 505 -0.18 4.25 -22.31
CA ARG A 505 -1.44 4.77 -21.76
C ARG A 505 -1.47 4.58 -20.25
N SER A 506 -2.34 5.33 -19.59
CA SER A 506 -2.62 5.21 -18.17
C SER A 506 -4.08 5.55 -17.85
N TYR A 507 -4.63 4.92 -16.81
CA TYR A 507 -5.94 5.21 -16.23
C TYR A 507 -5.87 5.15 -14.70
N THR A 508 -6.95 5.52 -14.02
CA THR A 508 -7.02 5.59 -12.56
C THR A 508 -8.28 4.94 -12.04
N ILE A 509 -8.22 4.29 -10.87
CA ILE A 509 -9.42 3.73 -10.22
C ILE A 509 -10.31 4.84 -9.63
N PRO A 510 -11.59 4.57 -9.30
CA PRO A 510 -12.49 5.56 -8.72
C PRO A 510 -11.93 6.28 -7.47
N THR A 511 -11.11 5.60 -6.66
CA THR A 511 -10.46 6.17 -5.47
C THR A 511 -9.60 7.39 -5.81
N TYR A 512 -8.91 7.40 -6.95
CA TYR A 512 -8.12 8.56 -7.40
C TYR A 512 -8.95 9.84 -7.45
N TYR A 513 -10.19 9.75 -7.91
CA TYR A 513 -11.08 10.90 -8.02
C TYR A 513 -11.58 11.38 -6.65
N ALA A 514 -11.75 10.48 -5.68
CA ALA A 514 -12.00 10.88 -4.30
C ALA A 514 -10.80 11.66 -3.72
N TRP A 515 -9.58 11.16 -3.91
CA TRP A 515 -8.36 11.87 -3.49
C TRP A 515 -8.21 13.23 -4.18
N ARG A 516 -8.44 13.30 -5.49
CA ARG A 516 -8.42 14.56 -6.25
C ARG A 516 -9.42 15.58 -5.72
N LEU A 517 -10.66 15.15 -5.46
CA LEU A 517 -11.71 16.02 -4.91
C LEU A 517 -11.34 16.54 -3.52
N PHE A 518 -10.80 15.70 -2.64
CA PHE A 518 -10.42 16.09 -1.29
C PHE A 518 -9.18 16.98 -1.25
N GLY A 519 -8.12 16.61 -1.99
CA GLY A 519 -6.87 17.36 -2.09
C GLY A 519 -7.05 18.73 -2.75
N GLY A 520 -7.90 18.81 -3.78
CA GLY A 520 -8.21 20.07 -4.48
C GLY A 520 -9.17 21.01 -3.73
N SER A 521 -9.80 20.55 -2.65
CA SER A 521 -10.86 21.30 -1.95
C SER A 521 -10.53 21.49 -0.47
N ARG A 522 -9.51 22.29 -0.18
CA ARG A 522 -8.98 22.49 1.18
C ARG A 522 -9.30 23.90 1.66
N GLY A 523 -9.95 24.01 2.83
CA GLY A 523 -10.15 25.29 3.50
C GLY A 523 -8.92 25.74 4.28
N LYS A 524 -9.10 26.71 5.18
CA LYS A 524 -8.05 27.20 6.10
C LYS A 524 -8.22 26.63 7.51
N ASP A 525 -9.44 26.60 8.00
CA ASP A 525 -9.77 26.12 9.34
C ASP A 525 -10.86 25.04 9.26
N VAL A 526 -10.75 24.03 10.11
CA VAL A 526 -11.85 23.10 10.39
C VAL A 526 -12.82 23.80 11.33
N VAL A 527 -14.11 23.78 10.99
CA VAL A 527 -15.16 24.45 11.78
C VAL A 527 -16.04 23.44 12.50
N GLU A 528 -16.73 23.91 13.53
CA GLU A 528 -17.70 23.08 14.24
C GLU A 528 -18.91 22.76 13.34
N SER A 529 -19.27 21.48 13.30
CA SER A 529 -20.47 21.01 12.60
C SER A 529 -21.05 19.78 13.29
N SER A 530 -22.38 19.68 13.31
CA SER A 530 -23.10 18.51 13.80
C SER A 530 -23.92 17.88 12.69
N GLU A 531 -24.06 16.55 12.73
CA GLU A 531 -24.79 15.79 11.73
C GLU A 531 -25.84 14.86 12.36
N GLU A 532 -26.96 14.69 11.65
CA GLU A 532 -28.01 13.71 11.98
C GLU A 532 -28.16 12.78 10.77
N PHE A 533 -27.50 11.62 10.81
CA PHE A 533 -27.56 10.60 9.76
C PHE A 533 -28.12 9.27 10.31
N ARG A 534 -28.62 8.41 9.42
CA ARG A 534 -29.18 7.12 9.84
C ARG A 534 -28.05 6.09 10.03
N LYS A 535 -28.24 5.18 10.98
CA LYS A 535 -27.35 4.04 11.18
C LYS A 535 -27.61 2.96 10.12
N ILE A 536 -26.54 2.37 9.59
CA ILE A 536 -26.54 1.18 8.74
C ILE A 536 -25.80 0.06 9.47
N TYR A 537 -26.54 -1.01 9.79
CA TYR A 537 -25.99 -2.15 10.53
C TYR A 537 -25.28 -3.14 9.60
N LEU A 538 -24.18 -3.70 10.08
CA LEU A 538 -23.45 -4.74 9.34
C LEU A 538 -24.33 -5.98 9.12
N LYS A 539 -24.24 -6.57 7.92
CA LYS A 539 -24.93 -7.83 7.59
C LYS A 539 -24.17 -9.03 8.15
N LEU A 540 -24.13 -9.14 9.47
CA LEU A 540 -23.37 -10.17 10.17
C LEU A 540 -24.07 -11.54 10.08
N ALA A 541 -23.28 -12.60 9.96
CA ALA A 541 -23.74 -13.98 9.99
C ALA A 541 -22.64 -14.83 10.66
N GLY A 542 -23.02 -15.97 11.22
CA GLY A 542 -22.02 -16.92 11.69
C GLY A 542 -22.53 -17.92 12.71
N LEU A 543 -21.62 -18.82 13.07
CA LEU A 543 -21.89 -19.92 13.98
C LEU A 543 -21.85 -19.48 15.45
N PRO A 544 -22.61 -20.15 16.33
CA PRO A 544 -22.29 -20.12 17.75
C PRO A 544 -20.92 -20.76 18.01
N ALA A 545 -20.24 -20.32 19.06
CA ALA A 545 -18.98 -20.94 19.47
C ALA A 545 -18.88 -21.09 20.99
N ILE A 546 -18.01 -21.99 21.42
CA ILE A 546 -17.56 -22.10 22.82
C ILE A 546 -16.18 -21.44 22.93
N THR A 547 -15.98 -20.64 23.98
CA THR A 547 -14.71 -19.94 24.26
C THR A 547 -14.43 -19.89 25.77
N GLY A 548 -13.27 -19.37 26.17
CA GLY A 548 -12.87 -19.21 27.55
C GLY A 548 -11.58 -19.94 27.89
N ASP A 549 -11.27 -20.01 29.17
CA ASP A 549 -10.05 -20.62 29.67
C ASP A 549 -10.01 -22.14 29.44
N TYR A 550 -8.80 -22.67 29.22
CA TYR A 550 -8.60 -24.12 29.14
C TYR A 550 -8.99 -24.82 30.46
N GLY A 551 -9.57 -26.01 30.33
CA GLY A 551 -10.09 -26.83 31.41
C GLY A 551 -11.53 -26.51 31.82
N MET A 552 -12.17 -25.49 31.21
CA MET A 552 -13.59 -25.21 31.42
C MET A 552 -14.46 -26.34 30.84
N ARG A 553 -15.57 -26.64 31.53
CA ARG A 553 -16.49 -27.75 31.20
C ARG A 553 -17.83 -27.19 30.73
N TYR A 554 -18.24 -27.59 29.54
CA TYR A 554 -19.49 -27.21 28.89
C TYR A 554 -20.36 -28.44 28.62
N ARG A 555 -21.69 -28.30 28.63
CA ARG A 555 -22.60 -29.37 28.21
C ARG A 555 -23.90 -28.84 27.64
N GLY A 556 -24.61 -29.72 26.92
CA GLY A 556 -25.97 -29.46 26.47
C GLY A 556 -26.10 -28.31 25.48
N ALA A 557 -25.07 -28.06 24.66
CA ALA A 557 -25.08 -26.96 23.71
C ALA A 557 -26.14 -27.15 22.62
N LYS A 558 -26.94 -26.10 22.40
CA LYS A 558 -28.05 -26.10 21.44
C LYS A 558 -28.07 -24.83 20.60
N TRP A 559 -28.37 -24.99 19.32
CA TRP A 559 -28.68 -23.90 18.40
C TRP A 559 -30.14 -24.06 17.95
N ASN A 560 -30.96 -23.03 18.15
CA ASN A 560 -32.40 -23.05 17.85
C ASN A 560 -33.16 -24.23 18.48
N GLY A 561 -32.73 -24.66 19.67
CA GLY A 561 -33.33 -25.78 20.41
C GLY A 561 -32.82 -27.16 20.02
N GLU A 562 -32.04 -27.28 18.95
CA GLU A 562 -31.44 -28.53 18.49
C GLU A 562 -30.00 -28.67 19.00
N ALA A 563 -29.59 -29.90 19.34
CA ALA A 563 -28.23 -30.15 19.80
C ALA A 563 -27.22 -29.86 18.67
N VAL A 564 -26.14 -29.15 18.98
CA VAL A 564 -25.13 -28.74 18.00
C VAL A 564 -23.74 -29.22 18.42
N ALA A 565 -22.97 -29.71 17.45
CA ALA A 565 -21.62 -30.24 17.66
C ALA A 565 -20.54 -29.26 17.19
N ALA A 566 -19.32 -29.43 17.69
CA ALA A 566 -18.15 -28.72 17.21
C ALA A 566 -17.89 -29.08 15.74
N THR A 567 -17.69 -28.05 14.90
CA THR A 567 -17.37 -28.21 13.47
C THR A 567 -16.01 -27.61 13.13
N HIS A 568 -15.56 -26.59 13.87
CA HIS A 568 -14.26 -25.96 13.63
C HIS A 568 -13.51 -25.71 14.95
N GLU A 569 -12.37 -26.38 15.12
CA GLU A 569 -11.44 -26.26 16.25
C GLU A 569 -10.39 -25.17 15.97
N VAL A 570 -10.81 -23.91 15.96
CA VAL A 570 -9.96 -22.75 15.57
C VAL A 570 -8.75 -22.60 16.50
N PHE A 571 -8.99 -22.60 17.81
CA PHE A 571 -7.94 -22.53 18.82
C PHE A 571 -8.31 -23.33 20.07
N GLY A 572 -7.64 -24.46 20.27
CA GLY A 572 -8.07 -25.45 21.25
C GLY A 572 -9.11 -26.42 20.67
N LYS A 573 -9.52 -27.40 21.47
CA LYS A 573 -10.48 -28.43 21.07
C LYS A 573 -11.39 -28.82 22.23
N LEU A 574 -12.56 -29.39 21.91
CA LEU A 574 -13.48 -29.94 22.89
C LEU A 574 -13.28 -31.45 23.01
N VAL A 575 -12.94 -31.91 24.21
CA VAL A 575 -12.77 -33.35 24.51
C VAL A 575 -13.91 -33.81 25.40
N ALA A 576 -14.59 -34.88 24.99
CA ALA A 576 -15.68 -35.45 25.78
C ALA A 576 -15.14 -36.15 27.04
N GLU A 577 -15.70 -35.79 28.21
CA GLU A 577 -15.47 -36.44 29.49
C GLU A 577 -16.83 -36.74 30.17
N GLY A 578 -17.39 -37.92 29.90
CA GLY A 578 -18.74 -38.25 30.36
C GLY A 578 -19.79 -37.44 29.61
N GLU A 579 -20.59 -36.66 30.33
CA GLU A 579 -21.60 -35.75 29.75
C GLU A 579 -21.03 -34.35 29.43
N ASP A 580 -19.79 -34.09 29.83
CA ASP A 580 -19.12 -32.81 29.63
C ASP A 580 -18.28 -32.78 28.35
N LEU A 581 -18.13 -31.60 27.79
CA LEU A 581 -17.12 -31.21 26.82
C LEU A 581 -16.11 -30.29 27.51
N VAL A 582 -14.86 -30.74 27.61
CA VAL A 582 -13.77 -30.01 28.26
C VAL A 582 -12.94 -29.28 27.22
N LEU A 583 -12.75 -27.97 27.40
CA LEU A 583 -11.85 -27.19 26.57
C LEU A 583 -10.41 -27.57 26.87
N THR A 584 -9.69 -28.05 25.86
CA THR A 584 -8.28 -28.44 26.00
C THR A 584 -7.41 -27.69 25.01
N GLU A 585 -6.17 -27.43 25.43
CA GLU A 585 -5.17 -26.84 24.55
C GLU A 585 -4.73 -27.86 23.49
N VAL A 586 -4.55 -27.38 22.27
CA VAL A 586 -3.83 -28.13 21.23
C VAL A 586 -2.38 -27.65 21.29
N PRO A 587 -1.37 -28.55 21.29
CA PRO A 587 0.03 -28.12 21.28
C PRO A 587 0.25 -27.11 20.16
N PRO A 588 0.72 -25.90 20.46
CA PRO A 588 0.80 -24.87 19.44
C PRO A 588 1.87 -25.28 18.41
N LYS A 589 1.55 -25.21 17.11
CA LYS A 589 2.53 -25.46 16.03
C LYS A 589 3.72 -24.48 16.06
N ARG A 590 3.58 -23.34 16.76
CA ARG A 590 4.62 -22.33 17.01
C ARG A 590 4.50 -21.80 18.44
N VAL A 591 5.63 -21.61 19.13
CA VAL A 591 5.67 -20.99 20.46
C VAL A 591 5.11 -19.56 20.34
N ARG A 592 3.98 -19.28 21.00
CA ARG A 592 3.43 -17.92 21.10
C ARG A 592 3.73 -17.36 22.49
N PRO A 593 4.08 -16.08 22.61
CA PRO A 593 4.43 -15.47 23.90
C PRO A 593 3.23 -15.23 24.84
N PHE A 594 1.98 -15.50 24.40
CA PHE A 594 0.77 -15.21 25.18
C PHE A 594 -0.26 -16.34 25.10
N LYS A 595 -1.01 -16.54 26.20
CA LYS A 595 -2.14 -17.48 26.29
C LYS A 595 -3.41 -16.81 25.76
N LEU A 596 -3.88 -17.23 24.60
CA LEU A 596 -5.17 -16.81 24.05
C LEU A 596 -6.29 -17.70 24.60
N PRO A 597 -7.52 -17.17 24.78
CA PRO A 597 -8.66 -18.01 25.10
C PRO A 597 -8.96 -18.96 23.94
N SER A 598 -9.53 -20.11 24.26
CA SER A 598 -9.94 -21.08 23.24
C SER A 598 -11.11 -20.57 22.39
N LEU A 599 -11.28 -21.13 21.20
CA LEU A 599 -12.40 -20.86 20.30
C LEU A 599 -12.74 -22.12 19.50
N VAL A 600 -13.96 -22.62 19.68
CA VAL A 600 -14.47 -23.78 18.95
C VAL A 600 -15.86 -23.44 18.41
N ALA A 601 -15.97 -23.26 17.09
CA ALA A 601 -17.23 -22.96 16.42
C ALA A 601 -18.06 -24.22 16.19
N MET A 602 -19.39 -24.07 16.25
CA MET A 602 -20.32 -25.19 16.37
C MET A 602 -21.47 -25.07 15.39
N GLY A 603 -21.81 -26.16 14.72
CA GLY A 603 -22.85 -26.21 13.69
C GLY A 603 -22.34 -25.90 12.28
N GLU A 604 -23.25 -25.94 11.31
CA GLU A 604 -22.90 -25.89 9.87
C GLU A 604 -23.46 -24.66 9.15
N ASP A 605 -24.47 -23.99 9.71
CA ASP A 605 -25.14 -22.83 9.08
C ASP A 605 -24.40 -21.52 9.34
N VAL A 606 -23.27 -21.31 8.65
CA VAL A 606 -22.47 -20.08 8.76
C VAL A 606 -23.22 -18.83 8.25
N GLU A 607 -24.28 -19.00 7.47
CA GLU A 607 -25.11 -17.91 6.94
C GLU A 607 -26.22 -17.49 7.93
N ALA A 608 -26.28 -18.11 9.11
CA ALA A 608 -27.28 -17.78 10.12
C ALA A 608 -27.11 -16.34 10.62
N LYS A 609 -28.15 -15.52 10.40
CA LYS A 609 -28.22 -14.10 10.82
C LYS A 609 -29.00 -13.89 12.12
N ALA A 610 -29.77 -14.90 12.52
CA ALA A 610 -30.58 -14.88 13.72
C ALA A 610 -30.65 -16.29 14.29
N GLY A 611 -30.85 -16.39 15.61
CA GLY A 611 -30.95 -17.67 16.29
C GLY A 611 -30.78 -17.55 17.79
N THR A 612 -31.02 -18.66 18.48
CA THR A 612 -30.81 -18.79 19.93
C THR A 612 -29.74 -19.84 20.18
N PHE A 613 -28.68 -19.46 20.90
CA PHE A 613 -27.70 -20.41 21.41
C PHE A 613 -27.89 -20.60 22.91
N GLU A 614 -27.84 -21.84 23.38
CA GLU A 614 -27.88 -22.16 24.80
C GLU A 614 -26.79 -23.19 25.15
N VAL A 615 -26.11 -22.99 26.27
CA VAL A 615 -25.14 -23.95 26.80
C VAL A 615 -25.06 -23.84 28.32
N GLU A 616 -24.76 -24.95 29.00
CA GLU A 616 -24.42 -24.95 30.41
C GLU A 616 -22.91 -25.00 30.59
N VAL A 617 -22.38 -24.19 31.52
CA VAL A 617 -20.95 -24.14 31.85
C VAL A 617 -20.71 -24.22 33.35
N LEU A 618 -19.80 -25.11 33.76
CA LEU A 618 -19.39 -25.22 35.16
C LEU A 618 -18.48 -24.06 35.53
N ALA A 619 -18.94 -23.17 36.41
CA ALA A 619 -18.11 -22.08 36.91
C ALA A 619 -17.04 -22.63 37.88
N ASP A 620 -15.80 -22.23 37.67
CA ASP A 620 -14.64 -22.56 38.50
C ASP A 620 -13.92 -21.25 38.83
N GLY A 621 -14.17 -20.72 40.03
CA GLY A 621 -13.77 -19.39 40.48
C GLY A 621 -12.41 -18.91 39.97
N GLY A 622 -12.42 -17.76 39.28
CA GLY A 622 -11.23 -17.10 38.73
C GLY A 622 -10.91 -17.39 37.26
N ARG A 623 -11.67 -18.28 36.59
CA ARG A 623 -11.54 -18.51 35.14
C ARG A 623 -12.51 -17.66 34.32
N GLU A 624 -12.07 -17.26 33.12
CA GLU A 624 -12.94 -16.66 32.11
C GLU A 624 -13.90 -17.70 31.52
N VAL A 625 -15.19 -17.40 31.60
CA VAL A 625 -16.28 -18.13 30.94
C VAL A 625 -16.70 -17.35 29.70
N GLY A 626 -16.97 -18.02 28.58
CA GLY A 626 -17.55 -17.31 27.45
C GLY A 626 -18.16 -18.16 26.36
N VAL A 627 -18.98 -17.50 25.54
CA VAL A 627 -19.55 -18.07 24.31
C VAL A 627 -19.29 -17.11 23.15
N GLY A 628 -19.08 -17.67 21.96
CA GLY A 628 -18.97 -16.90 20.72
C GLY A 628 -20.33 -16.74 20.04
N ILE A 629 -20.49 -15.58 19.43
CA ILE A 629 -21.68 -15.10 18.72
C ILE A 629 -21.24 -14.76 17.29
N LEU A 630 -21.96 -15.29 16.29
CA LEU A 630 -21.74 -14.99 14.87
C LEU A 630 -20.28 -15.17 14.42
N CYS A 631 -19.69 -16.33 14.73
CA CYS A 631 -18.33 -16.67 14.32
C CYS A 631 -18.31 -17.14 12.87
N ALA A 632 -17.66 -16.38 11.98
CA ALA A 632 -17.55 -16.71 10.57
C ALA A 632 -16.24 -16.21 9.96
N PRO A 633 -15.74 -16.84 8.88
CA PRO A 633 -14.70 -16.26 8.06
C PRO A 633 -15.12 -14.91 7.47
N LYS A 634 -14.23 -13.92 7.54
CA LYS A 634 -14.35 -12.68 6.78
C LYS A 634 -13.90 -12.91 5.33
N PRO A 635 -14.31 -12.05 4.38
CA PRO A 635 -13.75 -12.08 3.03
C PRO A 635 -12.22 -12.02 3.07
N LEU A 636 -11.56 -12.94 2.38
CA LEU A 636 -10.11 -12.94 2.24
C LEU A 636 -9.67 -11.71 1.44
N SER A 637 -8.48 -11.19 1.72
CA SER A 637 -7.86 -10.14 0.90
C SER A 637 -7.65 -10.59 -0.54
N PHE A 638 -7.52 -9.66 -1.49
CA PHE A 638 -7.17 -9.98 -2.86
C PHE A 638 -5.94 -10.89 -2.95
N TYR A 639 -4.92 -10.61 -2.14
CA TYR A 639 -3.70 -11.41 -2.08
C TYR A 639 -3.97 -12.83 -1.55
N ASP A 640 -4.69 -12.96 -0.44
CA ASP A 640 -5.00 -14.26 0.16
C ASP A 640 -5.90 -15.12 -0.74
N ARG A 641 -6.83 -14.50 -1.49
CA ARG A 641 -7.72 -15.19 -2.45
C ARG A 641 -6.97 -15.76 -3.65
N ASN A 642 -5.92 -15.08 -4.09
CA ASN A 642 -5.13 -15.45 -5.25
C ASN A 642 -3.83 -16.20 -4.89
N ASN A 643 -3.63 -16.54 -3.61
CA ASN A 643 -2.46 -17.27 -3.17
C ASN A 643 -2.45 -18.68 -3.80
N PRO A 644 -1.37 -19.11 -4.47
CA PRO A 644 -1.27 -20.46 -5.04
C PRO A 644 -1.33 -21.55 -3.97
N ASN A 645 -1.05 -21.21 -2.72
CA ASN A 645 -1.26 -22.07 -1.55
C ASN A 645 -2.48 -21.54 -0.77
N PRO A 646 -3.67 -22.14 -0.92
CA PRO A 646 -4.88 -21.68 -0.26
C PRO A 646 -4.68 -21.60 1.25
N VAL A 647 -5.05 -20.45 1.82
CA VAL A 647 -5.09 -20.26 3.26
C VAL A 647 -6.38 -20.86 3.83
N ASP A 648 -6.33 -21.37 5.06
CA ASP A 648 -7.54 -21.86 5.73
C ASP A 648 -8.35 -20.66 6.25
N PRO A 649 -9.59 -20.44 5.74
CA PRO A 649 -10.42 -19.30 6.14
C PRO A 649 -10.86 -19.36 7.61
N TRP A 650 -10.72 -20.51 8.27
CA TRP A 650 -10.97 -20.67 9.71
C TRP A 650 -9.73 -20.42 10.57
N GLU A 651 -8.60 -20.02 9.99
CA GLU A 651 -7.51 -19.45 10.77
C GLU A 651 -7.99 -18.18 11.49
N MET A 652 -7.60 -18.06 12.76
CA MET A 652 -7.98 -16.95 13.65
C MET A 652 -7.90 -15.54 13.05
N ARG A 653 -6.93 -15.26 12.18
CA ARG A 653 -6.74 -13.93 11.55
C ARG A 653 -7.79 -13.59 10.50
N PHE A 654 -8.52 -14.59 10.01
CA PHE A 654 -9.56 -14.48 8.99
C PHE A 654 -10.97 -14.61 9.57
N LEU A 655 -11.14 -14.56 10.89
CA LEU A 655 -12.46 -14.67 11.51
C LEU A 655 -12.99 -13.31 11.96
N GLU A 656 -14.27 -13.08 11.66
CA GLU A 656 -15.12 -12.11 12.35
C GLU A 656 -15.91 -12.85 13.41
N MET A 657 -15.94 -12.31 14.64
CA MET A 657 -16.72 -12.90 15.72
C MET A 657 -16.91 -11.94 16.89
N PHE A 658 -17.95 -12.21 17.65
CA PHE A 658 -18.19 -11.59 18.95
C PHE A 658 -18.07 -12.64 20.05
N ARG A 659 -17.60 -12.22 21.23
CA ARG A 659 -17.46 -13.09 22.40
C ARG A 659 -18.20 -12.44 23.56
N TRP A 660 -19.20 -13.13 24.07
CA TRP A 660 -19.77 -12.79 25.36
C TRP A 660 -18.94 -13.48 26.44
N VAL A 661 -18.25 -12.69 27.26
CA VAL A 661 -17.36 -13.16 28.31
C VAL A 661 -17.84 -12.72 29.68
N ILE A 662 -17.63 -13.59 30.67
CA ILE A 662 -17.81 -13.29 32.09
C ILE A 662 -16.48 -13.56 32.80
N ARG A 663 -15.91 -12.52 33.42
CA ARG A 663 -14.66 -12.58 34.19
C ARG A 663 -14.78 -11.69 35.42
N ASP A 664 -14.35 -12.19 36.57
CA ASP A 664 -14.35 -11.44 37.84
C ASP A 664 -15.69 -10.78 38.20
N GLY A 665 -16.80 -11.48 37.91
CA GLY A 665 -18.16 -10.98 38.18
C GLY A 665 -18.68 -9.98 37.14
N LYS A 666 -17.96 -9.75 36.05
CA LYS A 666 -18.33 -8.77 35.02
C LYS A 666 -18.62 -9.45 33.69
N SER A 667 -19.75 -9.10 33.09
CA SER A 667 -20.19 -9.52 31.77
C SER A 667 -19.89 -8.43 30.74
N CYS A 668 -19.30 -8.81 29.60
CA CYS A 668 -19.03 -7.90 28.48
C CYS A 668 -19.10 -8.66 27.14
N VAL A 669 -19.46 -7.97 26.07
CA VAL A 669 -19.30 -8.47 24.69
C VAL A 669 -18.07 -7.81 24.06
N LEU A 670 -17.18 -8.64 23.54
CA LEU A 670 -15.95 -8.24 22.86
C LEU A 670 -16.05 -8.60 21.37
N ARG A 671 -15.52 -7.76 20.48
CA ARG A 671 -15.32 -8.10 19.06
C ARG A 671 -13.88 -8.57 18.83
N GLY A 672 -13.71 -9.74 18.21
CA GLY A 672 -12.41 -10.37 17.95
C GLY A 672 -11.76 -11.08 19.15
N MET A 673 -10.61 -11.73 18.93
CA MET A 673 -9.95 -12.59 19.94
C MET A 673 -9.34 -11.82 21.12
N ARG A 674 -8.63 -10.73 20.84
CA ARG A 674 -7.98 -9.86 21.85
C ARG A 674 -8.93 -8.74 22.35
N GLY A 675 -10.22 -8.95 22.14
CA GLY A 675 -11.15 -8.00 21.53
C GLY A 675 -11.38 -6.64 22.16
N THR A 676 -11.97 -5.76 21.33
CA THR A 676 -12.49 -4.44 21.71
C THR A 676 -13.88 -4.61 22.31
N ALA A 677 -14.14 -3.99 23.46
CA ALA A 677 -15.47 -4.01 24.06
C ALA A 677 -16.48 -3.28 23.16
N ILE A 678 -17.62 -3.94 22.89
CA ILE A 678 -18.75 -3.36 22.15
C ILE A 678 -20.01 -3.23 23.01
N SER A 679 -19.92 -3.62 24.30
CA SER A 679 -20.95 -3.39 25.30
C SER A 679 -20.31 -2.80 26.56
N GLU A 680 -21.12 -2.15 27.39
CA GLU A 680 -20.68 -1.80 28.76
C GLU A 680 -20.48 -3.05 29.61
N GLU A 681 -19.61 -2.97 30.61
CA GLU A 681 -19.49 -4.03 31.62
C GLU A 681 -20.74 -4.05 32.52
N LYS A 682 -21.33 -5.22 32.71
CA LYS A 682 -22.46 -5.44 33.64
C LYS A 682 -22.05 -6.39 34.77
N GLU A 683 -22.36 -6.02 36.00
CA GLU A 683 -22.14 -6.87 37.17
C GLU A 683 -23.10 -8.07 37.13
N VAL A 684 -22.55 -9.27 37.22
CA VAL A 684 -23.28 -10.55 37.16
C VAL A 684 -22.73 -11.52 38.21
N LYS A 685 -23.53 -12.51 38.60
CA LYS A 685 -23.12 -13.53 39.58
C LYS A 685 -23.25 -14.93 39.00
N LEU A 686 -22.11 -15.60 38.85
CA LEU A 686 -22.06 -17.03 38.57
C LEU A 686 -22.31 -17.84 39.86
N LEU A 687 -23.01 -18.97 39.72
CA LEU A 687 -23.13 -19.99 40.74
C LEU A 687 -21.84 -20.82 40.74
N ASP A 688 -20.89 -20.48 41.61
CA ASP A 688 -19.58 -21.13 41.70
C ASP A 688 -19.71 -22.62 42.05
N GLY A 689 -18.90 -23.46 41.38
CA GLY A 689 -18.96 -24.93 41.50
C GLY A 689 -20.25 -25.56 40.94
N GLN A 690 -21.11 -24.79 40.27
CA GLN A 690 -22.34 -25.26 39.64
C GLN A 690 -22.38 -24.90 38.15
N TYR A 691 -23.23 -25.61 37.41
CA TYR A 691 -23.51 -25.26 36.02
C TYR A 691 -24.38 -24.00 35.97
N ASN A 692 -23.94 -23.05 35.16
CA ASN A 692 -24.66 -21.84 34.83
C ASN A 692 -25.15 -21.93 33.39
N LYS A 693 -26.42 -21.62 33.15
CA LYS A 693 -26.98 -21.58 31.80
C LYS A 693 -26.66 -20.24 31.16
N LEU A 694 -25.83 -20.24 30.13
CA LEU A 694 -25.63 -19.10 29.25
C LEU A 694 -26.53 -19.28 28.02
N SER A 695 -27.29 -18.25 27.69
CA SER A 695 -28.08 -18.22 26.46
C SER A 695 -28.02 -16.84 25.83
N TYR A 696 -28.00 -16.77 24.51
CA TYR A 696 -28.18 -15.51 23.79
C TYR A 696 -29.17 -15.67 22.65
N ILE A 697 -29.82 -14.56 22.29
CA ILE A 697 -30.73 -14.48 21.16
C ILE A 697 -30.25 -13.39 20.21
N VAL A 698 -29.88 -13.78 18.98
CA VAL A 698 -29.53 -12.83 17.92
C VAL A 698 -30.81 -12.34 17.25
N LYS A 699 -31.13 -11.07 17.45
CA LYS A 699 -32.25 -10.33 16.84
C LYS A 699 -31.71 -9.03 16.23
N GLN A 700 -31.03 -9.14 15.09
CA GLN A 700 -30.36 -7.97 14.49
C GLN A 700 -31.31 -6.77 14.38
N PRO A 701 -30.88 -5.57 14.84
CA PRO A 701 -29.49 -5.20 15.12
C PRO A 701 -29.01 -5.46 16.56
N TYR A 702 -29.73 -6.23 17.38
CA TYR A 702 -29.38 -6.49 18.78
C TYR A 702 -29.08 -7.96 19.09
N VAL A 703 -28.35 -8.19 20.18
CA VAL A 703 -28.19 -9.50 20.81
C VAL A 703 -28.64 -9.40 22.27
N GLU A 704 -29.62 -10.21 22.65
CA GLU A 704 -30.07 -10.33 24.05
C GLU A 704 -29.26 -11.42 24.76
N LEU A 705 -28.73 -11.13 25.94
CA LEU A 705 -27.88 -12.04 26.73
C LEU A 705 -28.61 -12.49 27.99
N TYR A 706 -28.63 -13.79 28.27
CA TYR A 706 -29.35 -14.39 29.38
C TYR A 706 -28.45 -15.28 30.23
N LEU A 707 -28.36 -14.98 31.53
CA LEU A 707 -27.68 -15.82 32.51
C LEU A 707 -28.70 -16.47 33.43
N ASN A 708 -28.70 -17.81 33.50
CA ASN A 708 -29.61 -18.59 34.33
C ASN A 708 -31.11 -18.26 34.11
N GLY A 709 -31.46 -17.84 32.89
CA GLY A 709 -32.82 -17.47 32.49
C GLY A 709 -33.19 -16.00 32.71
N GLU A 710 -32.31 -15.20 33.31
CA GLU A 710 -32.50 -13.77 33.51
C GLU A 710 -31.81 -12.97 32.40
N LEU A 711 -32.51 -12.00 31.81
CA LEU A 711 -31.94 -11.07 30.82
C LEU A 711 -30.94 -10.16 31.54
N ILE A 712 -29.68 -10.19 31.13
CA ILE A 712 -28.61 -9.37 31.73
C ILE A 712 -28.26 -8.15 30.87
N ASP A 713 -28.36 -8.25 29.55
CA ASP A 713 -28.02 -7.16 28.63
C ASP A 713 -28.70 -7.30 27.27
N THR A 714 -28.81 -6.18 26.55
CA THR A 714 -29.22 -6.11 25.13
C THR A 714 -28.20 -5.28 24.39
N VAL A 715 -27.32 -5.95 23.65
CA VAL A 715 -26.15 -5.34 23.01
C VAL A 715 -26.48 -4.96 21.58
N GLU A 716 -26.24 -3.71 21.21
CA GLU A 716 -26.33 -3.23 19.82
C GLU A 716 -25.13 -3.75 19.01
N LEU A 717 -25.40 -4.36 17.86
CA LEU A 717 -24.35 -4.83 16.95
C LEU A 717 -23.71 -3.66 16.19
N PRO A 718 -22.46 -3.84 15.70
CA PRO A 718 -21.75 -2.80 14.97
C PRO A 718 -22.53 -2.25 13.77
N HIS A 719 -22.37 -0.94 13.56
CA HIS A 719 -22.98 -0.17 12.50
C HIS A 719 -22.05 0.96 12.08
N TYR A 720 -22.30 1.52 10.90
CA TYR A 720 -21.72 2.78 10.45
C TYR A 720 -22.84 3.80 10.17
N GLN A 721 -22.48 5.07 10.00
CA GLN A 721 -23.43 6.10 9.56
C GLN A 721 -23.62 6.02 8.05
N SER A 722 -24.84 6.21 7.55
CA SER A 722 -25.12 6.23 6.10
C SER A 722 -24.30 7.28 5.36
N MET A 723 -24.02 8.38 6.05
CA MET A 723 -23.20 9.47 5.56
C MET A 723 -22.24 9.94 6.65
N CYS A 724 -21.20 10.66 6.26
CA CYS A 724 -20.40 11.48 7.17
C CYS A 724 -20.03 12.80 6.48
N SER A 725 -19.70 13.84 7.27
CA SER A 725 -19.37 15.15 6.72
C SER A 725 -18.18 15.85 7.39
N VAL A 726 -17.43 16.65 6.68
CA VAL A 726 -16.48 17.59 7.29
C VAL A 726 -16.66 18.95 6.67
N VAL A 727 -16.51 19.98 7.49
CA VAL A 727 -16.61 21.36 7.03
C VAL A 727 -15.33 22.09 7.33
N THR A 728 -14.78 22.68 6.29
CA THR A 728 -13.69 23.65 6.39
C THR A 728 -14.15 24.97 5.81
N ASP A 729 -13.49 26.06 6.16
CA ASP A 729 -13.81 27.35 5.57
C ASP A 729 -12.56 28.20 5.36
N THR A 730 -12.72 29.23 4.53
CA THR A 730 -11.76 30.29 4.32
C THR A 730 -12.39 31.61 4.77
N GLU A 731 -11.75 32.75 4.49
CA GLU A 731 -12.39 34.06 4.73
C GLU A 731 -13.68 34.20 3.91
N ASP A 732 -13.68 33.71 2.66
CA ASP A 732 -14.73 33.97 1.67
C ASP A 732 -15.63 32.76 1.37
N GLU A 733 -15.20 31.54 1.71
CA GLU A 733 -15.88 30.32 1.29
C GLU A 733 -16.12 29.33 2.45
N ILE A 734 -17.15 28.50 2.31
CA ILE A 734 -17.44 27.35 3.15
C ILE A 734 -17.39 26.11 2.26
N ILE A 735 -16.59 25.12 2.65
CA ILE A 735 -16.43 23.87 1.91
C ILE A 735 -17.01 22.75 2.77
N ILE A 736 -18.13 22.18 2.32
CA ILE A 736 -18.80 21.04 2.97
C ILE A 736 -18.49 19.80 2.14
N LYS A 737 -17.76 18.85 2.73
CA LYS A 737 -17.56 17.52 2.15
C LYS A 737 -18.53 16.57 2.80
N ALA A 738 -19.45 15.99 2.02
CA ALA A 738 -20.43 15.02 2.48
C ALA A 738 -20.30 13.74 1.65
N VAL A 739 -20.04 12.62 2.33
CA VAL A 739 -19.88 11.31 1.70
C VAL A 739 -21.10 10.46 2.02
N ASN A 740 -21.82 10.01 1.00
CA ASN A 740 -22.95 9.11 1.13
C ASN A 740 -22.53 7.69 0.75
N PHE A 741 -22.42 6.78 1.71
CA PHE A 741 -22.05 5.38 1.47
C PHE A 741 -23.27 4.45 1.35
N ASP A 742 -24.46 5.03 1.49
CA ASP A 742 -25.73 4.34 1.30
C ASP A 742 -26.00 4.06 -0.19
N ASP A 743 -26.80 3.03 -0.44
CA ASP A 743 -27.24 2.67 -1.80
C ASP A 743 -28.46 3.47 -2.28
N VAL A 744 -28.91 4.42 -1.46
CA VAL A 744 -30.01 5.33 -1.75
C VAL A 744 -29.56 6.79 -1.67
N ALA A 745 -30.14 7.62 -2.53
CA ALA A 745 -30.01 9.07 -2.43
C ALA A 745 -30.74 9.58 -1.18
N ASP A 746 -30.21 10.63 -0.56
CA ASP A 746 -30.80 11.23 0.63
C ASP A 746 -30.81 12.76 0.54
N ASP A 747 -31.90 13.36 1.04
CA ASP A 747 -32.04 14.80 1.16
C ASP A 747 -31.40 15.26 2.47
N ILE A 748 -30.44 16.16 2.35
CA ILE A 748 -29.71 16.75 3.47
C ILE A 748 -30.19 18.18 3.66
N GLU A 749 -30.79 18.48 4.80
CA GLU A 749 -31.01 19.86 5.23
C GLU A 749 -29.69 20.43 5.78
N ILE A 750 -29.15 21.43 5.11
CA ILE A 750 -27.91 22.12 5.50
C ILE A 750 -28.29 23.46 6.13
N THR A 751 -27.86 23.70 7.36
CA THR A 751 -28.07 24.95 8.09
C THR A 751 -26.74 25.61 8.44
N LEU A 752 -26.61 26.91 8.16
CA LEU A 752 -25.42 27.73 8.34
C LEU A 752 -25.69 28.88 9.31
N ASP A 753 -24.66 29.29 10.05
CA ASP A 753 -24.69 30.45 10.94
C ASP A 753 -24.46 31.81 10.23
N CYS A 754 -24.14 31.80 8.95
CA CYS A 754 -23.94 32.98 8.11
C CYS A 754 -24.75 32.94 6.80
N ASP A 755 -24.88 34.09 6.14
CA ASP A 755 -25.49 34.21 4.82
C ASP A 755 -24.50 33.79 3.72
N VAL A 756 -25.02 33.15 2.68
CA VAL A 756 -24.23 32.70 1.51
C VAL A 756 -24.90 33.13 0.21
N ALA A 757 -24.11 33.26 -0.84
CA ALA A 757 -24.61 33.45 -2.19
C ALA A 757 -25.49 32.27 -2.61
N SER A 758 -26.48 32.52 -3.46
CA SER A 758 -27.39 31.47 -3.93
C SER A 758 -26.70 30.47 -4.85
N GLU A 759 -25.73 30.93 -5.65
CA GLU A 759 -24.94 30.12 -6.56
C GLU A 759 -23.79 29.44 -5.81
N TYR A 760 -23.57 28.16 -6.10
CA TYR A 760 -22.50 27.36 -5.52
C TYR A 760 -22.06 26.25 -6.46
N THR A 761 -20.90 25.65 -6.20
CA THR A 761 -20.40 24.51 -6.96
C THR A 761 -20.44 23.22 -6.17
N VAL A 762 -20.53 22.09 -6.88
CA VAL A 762 -20.46 20.75 -6.31
C VAL A 762 -19.48 19.91 -7.11
N GLY A 763 -18.36 19.52 -6.49
CA GLY A 763 -17.55 18.41 -6.96
C GLY A 763 -18.25 17.10 -6.61
N LEU A 764 -18.55 16.25 -7.59
CA LEU A 764 -19.36 15.06 -7.43
C LEU A 764 -18.66 13.84 -8.02
N LEU A 765 -18.49 12.79 -7.22
CA LEU A 765 -18.18 11.42 -7.68
C LEU A 765 -19.34 10.52 -7.27
N THR A 766 -19.92 9.75 -8.21
CA THR A 766 -21.03 8.82 -7.95
C THR A 766 -21.19 7.82 -9.10
N GLY A 767 -21.96 6.76 -8.89
CA GLY A 767 -22.17 5.64 -9.81
C GLY A 767 -22.75 4.41 -9.08
N ASN A 768 -22.60 3.22 -9.67
CA ASN A 768 -22.96 1.96 -9.03
C ASN A 768 -21.80 1.38 -8.22
N ALA A 769 -22.09 0.55 -7.22
CA ALA A 769 -21.10 -0.03 -6.31
C ALA A 769 -19.91 -0.72 -7.01
N GLU A 770 -20.18 -1.43 -8.11
CA GLU A 770 -19.22 -2.24 -8.86
C GLU A 770 -18.60 -1.48 -10.04
N ASP A 771 -18.94 -0.21 -10.26
CA ASP A 771 -18.37 0.53 -11.37
C ASP A 771 -16.86 0.73 -11.16
N GLU A 772 -16.08 0.42 -12.19
CA GLU A 772 -14.62 0.52 -12.23
C GLU A 772 -14.15 1.18 -13.53
N ASN A 773 -12.89 1.63 -13.57
CA ASN A 773 -12.24 2.08 -14.79
C ASN A 773 -11.29 1.01 -15.31
N THR A 774 -11.11 0.97 -16.63
CA THR A 774 -10.19 0.03 -17.29
C THR A 774 -9.37 0.74 -18.36
N ILE A 775 -8.37 0.08 -18.94
CA ILE A 775 -7.58 0.67 -20.04
C ILE A 775 -8.44 0.90 -21.30
N GLU A 776 -9.51 0.13 -21.50
CA GLU A 776 -10.49 0.30 -22.59
C GLU A 776 -11.53 1.37 -22.28
N ASN A 777 -11.90 1.54 -21.02
CA ASN A 777 -12.87 2.54 -20.56
C ASN A 777 -12.29 3.32 -19.35
N PRO A 778 -11.30 4.20 -19.59
CA PRO A 778 -10.51 4.83 -18.52
C PRO A 778 -11.30 5.87 -17.70
N ASP A 779 -12.43 6.32 -18.23
CA ASP A 779 -13.28 7.36 -17.65
C ASP A 779 -14.72 6.86 -17.44
N ASN A 780 -14.91 5.57 -17.14
CA ASN A 780 -16.23 5.01 -16.82
C ASN A 780 -16.87 5.70 -15.62
N VAL A 781 -16.05 5.95 -14.59
CA VAL A 781 -16.39 6.66 -13.36
C VAL A 781 -15.33 7.72 -13.14
N HIS A 782 -15.75 8.98 -13.05
CA HIS A 782 -14.88 10.10 -12.74
C HIS A 782 -15.65 11.18 -12.00
N ASP A 783 -14.96 12.07 -11.29
CA ASP A 783 -15.61 13.23 -10.69
C ASP A 783 -16.01 14.27 -11.74
N VAL A 784 -17.08 15.01 -11.44
CA VAL A 784 -17.60 16.12 -12.25
C VAL A 784 -17.80 17.36 -11.40
N LEU A 785 -17.67 18.54 -12.01
CA LEU A 785 -17.99 19.82 -11.37
C LEU A 785 -19.36 20.33 -11.84
N LEU A 786 -20.29 20.51 -10.91
CA LEU A 786 -21.64 20.99 -11.18
C LEU A 786 -21.84 22.40 -10.63
N ASN A 787 -22.51 23.26 -11.39
CA ASN A 787 -23.03 24.53 -10.88
C ASN A 787 -24.45 24.34 -10.36
N LYS A 788 -24.73 24.84 -9.16
CA LYS A 788 -26.03 24.76 -8.49
C LYS A 788 -26.47 26.13 -7.99
N THR A 789 -27.76 26.25 -7.69
CA THR A 789 -28.38 27.47 -7.17
C THR A 789 -29.31 27.12 -6.02
N GLY A 790 -29.68 28.10 -5.20
CA GLY A 790 -30.62 27.91 -4.09
C GLY A 790 -29.94 27.67 -2.74
N ALA A 791 -28.62 27.86 -2.64
CA ALA A 791 -27.97 27.97 -1.35
C ALA A 791 -28.53 29.19 -0.58
N ALA A 792 -28.64 29.03 0.72
CA ALA A 792 -29.13 30.04 1.67
C ALA A 792 -28.66 29.63 3.08
N ARG A 793 -29.05 30.39 4.11
CA ARG A 793 -28.79 30.00 5.51
C ARG A 793 -29.31 28.60 5.84
N THR A 794 -30.45 28.21 5.27
CA THR A 794 -30.99 26.86 5.33
C THR A 794 -31.44 26.46 3.94
N PHE A 795 -30.95 25.34 3.44
CA PHE A 795 -31.32 24.80 2.14
C PHE A 795 -31.19 23.27 2.13
N THR A 796 -31.75 22.63 1.11
CA THR A 796 -31.67 21.18 0.94
C THR A 796 -30.77 20.82 -0.22
N TYR A 797 -29.89 19.85 -0.02
CA TYR A 797 -29.10 19.22 -1.07
C TYR A 797 -29.39 17.72 -1.11
N THR A 798 -29.74 17.18 -2.28
CA THR A 798 -29.91 15.74 -2.48
C THR A 798 -28.54 15.12 -2.80
N ALA A 799 -27.98 14.37 -1.86
CA ALA A 799 -26.77 13.58 -2.10
C ALA A 799 -27.14 12.27 -2.82
N PRO A 800 -26.59 12.00 -4.02
CA PRO A 800 -26.81 10.72 -4.70
C PRO A 800 -26.38 9.52 -3.85
N ALA A 801 -26.91 8.34 -4.16
CA ALA A 801 -26.39 7.08 -3.63
C ALA A 801 -24.89 6.94 -3.94
N LEU A 802 -24.12 6.31 -3.05
CA LEU A 802 -22.69 6.04 -3.22
C LEU A 802 -21.94 7.22 -3.83
N SER A 803 -21.81 8.31 -3.06
CA SER A 803 -21.27 9.56 -3.60
C SER A 803 -20.33 10.32 -2.66
N VAL A 804 -19.35 10.99 -3.27
CA VAL A 804 -18.60 12.07 -2.64
C VAL A 804 -19.15 13.39 -3.15
N ASN A 805 -19.51 14.30 -2.25
CA ASN A 805 -20.10 15.59 -2.58
C ASN A 805 -19.28 16.70 -1.91
N ILE A 806 -18.67 17.57 -2.70
CA ILE A 806 -17.89 18.72 -2.20
C ILE A 806 -18.62 20.00 -2.59
N LEU A 807 -19.40 20.55 -1.66
CA LEU A 807 -20.14 21.80 -1.85
C LEU A 807 -19.24 22.97 -1.48
N THR A 808 -19.00 23.88 -2.42
CA THR A 808 -18.26 25.13 -2.17
C THR A 808 -19.21 26.31 -2.24
N LEU A 809 -19.50 26.91 -1.08
CA LEU A 809 -20.43 28.01 -0.90
C LEU A 809 -19.65 29.31 -0.69
N LYS A 810 -20.07 30.40 -1.32
CA LYS A 810 -19.49 31.74 -1.09
C LYS A 810 -20.25 32.46 0.01
N LYS A 811 -19.53 32.99 1.01
CA LYS A 811 -20.09 33.85 2.06
C LYS A 811 -20.57 35.17 1.44
N ALA A 812 -21.69 35.68 1.93
CA ALA A 812 -22.34 36.89 1.41
C ALA A 812 -21.92 38.18 2.12
#